data_AF-A0A2N1HM52-F1
#
_entry.id   AF-A0A2N1HM52-F1
#
_cell.length_a   1.000
_cell.length_b   1.000
_cell.length_c   1.000
_cell.angle_alpha   90.00
_cell.angle_beta   90.00
_cell.angle_gamma   90.00
#
_symmetry.space_group_name_H-M   'P 1'
#
loop_
_entity.id
_entity.type
_entity.pdbx_description
1 polymer ?
#
loop_
_entity_poly.entity_id
_entity_poly.type
_entity_poly.pdbx_seq_one_letter_code
_entity_poly.pdbx_strand_id
1 'polypeptide(L)'
;MSVSLYQSGVSGLLAAQQQLATTGHNISNVNTDGYNRQRADQSASLGLNNGNNYIGGGTYIQDITRLYDQFSYKEQVTNQSKLGNADSLNARLTQLDQVMSTSGQSVVGSLDKFYQALNGVADNPNDSGLRSIVLNQANTLSNDFNQLTNNFDTMSKSVNGEIEQVASRVSEISKELAKINETIMHSQQGGQPNDLLDKRDQLIGELSNYTQVNTVKDANNVMTVMIGQGTTLVAGITPMTLQVNAGDPDSQKTELRLVSGSSSVALKGATLGGSLEASFEFRDEHLSQTRTEIDRLAMAISSTLNDSQASGLDLNGLQGANIFTDINSTQLQQGRVLGHSTNAITSTTQAQVTINDVSKLTTDEFEVRFEGGNFTLYNLTSGDTENLGAPGTGVPVGEPVGTHTSVKYGFSFVETGTPAAGDKFTIIPTKNSAALMEATLTDGNAIAASTAIGVTPSTNNVSDGKIEIINVMNPEDAKSFTGTGLTVDVVESAPGSGIFDYRVFDTATPPALITSGNYNAGDSEVVDLPPSPSTPAFQIEISGNLLGSGNNAREEFSINDAFGVGNGKHAVVMAKTQEVGVTNGGKETFSKSLAVSTSVVGAKASNAELTADTAQALFTQAYNRNQSTSGVNLDEEAANLLKFQQAYQAASQIISTANTIFDTILAAVR
;
A
#
# COMPACT_ATOMS: atom_id res chain seq x y z
N MET A 1 69.84 -18.69 -40.50
CA MET A 1 68.63 -18.27 -41.26
C MET A 1 67.53 -19.34 -41.25
N SER A 2 67.81 -20.63 -41.50
CA SER A 2 66.77 -21.69 -41.49
C SER A 2 66.06 -21.89 -40.14
N VAL A 3 66.81 -21.88 -39.03
CA VAL A 3 66.24 -22.06 -37.66
C VAL A 3 65.28 -20.93 -37.28
N SER A 4 65.59 -19.69 -37.64
CA SER A 4 64.75 -18.51 -37.34
C SER A 4 63.48 -18.46 -38.19
N LEU A 5 63.54 -18.90 -39.46
CA LEU A 5 62.36 -19.05 -40.32
C LEU A 5 61.41 -20.14 -39.82
N TYR A 6 61.97 -21.28 -39.41
CA TYR A 6 61.20 -22.38 -38.84
C TYR A 6 60.52 -21.96 -37.51
N GLN A 7 61.25 -21.34 -36.59
CA GLN A 7 60.68 -20.84 -35.32
C GLN A 7 59.59 -19.78 -35.53
N SER A 8 59.79 -18.84 -36.47
CA SER A 8 58.76 -17.86 -36.81
C SER A 8 57.54 -18.50 -37.47
N GLY A 9 57.73 -19.53 -38.30
CA GLY A 9 56.63 -20.28 -38.92
C GLY A 9 55.81 -21.08 -37.90
N VAL A 10 56.46 -21.82 -37.00
CA VAL A 10 55.79 -22.61 -35.95
C VAL A 10 55.04 -21.69 -34.98
N SER A 11 55.67 -20.62 -34.53
CA SER A 11 55.07 -19.68 -33.58
C SER A 11 53.88 -18.91 -34.20
N GLY A 12 53.98 -18.51 -35.47
CA GLY A 12 52.87 -17.94 -36.23
C GLY A 12 51.72 -18.93 -36.49
N LEU A 13 52.03 -20.21 -36.73
CA LEU A 13 51.03 -21.26 -36.90
C LEU A 13 50.20 -21.47 -35.62
N LEU A 14 50.88 -21.58 -34.48
CA LEU A 14 50.23 -21.74 -33.17
C LEU A 14 49.39 -20.53 -32.80
N ALA A 15 49.88 -19.31 -33.08
CA ALA A 15 49.10 -18.09 -32.86
C ALA A 15 47.82 -18.06 -33.71
N ALA A 16 47.92 -18.39 -35.01
CA ALA A 16 46.77 -18.46 -35.90
C ALA A 16 45.77 -19.56 -35.49
N GLN A 17 46.26 -20.72 -35.03
CA GLN A 17 45.42 -21.80 -34.51
C GLN A 17 44.58 -21.34 -33.30
N GLN A 18 45.21 -20.63 -32.36
CA GLN A 18 44.52 -20.12 -31.18
C GLN A 18 43.51 -19.03 -31.55
N GLN A 19 43.87 -18.12 -32.46
CA GLN A 19 42.96 -17.10 -32.98
C GLN A 19 41.73 -17.71 -33.67
N LEU A 20 41.91 -18.78 -34.45
CA LEU A 20 40.81 -19.55 -35.04
C LEU A 20 39.92 -20.21 -33.97
N ALA A 21 40.53 -20.80 -32.94
CA ALA A 21 39.79 -21.40 -31.84
C ALA A 21 38.95 -20.36 -31.08
N THR A 22 39.51 -19.18 -30.76
CA THR A 22 38.78 -18.08 -30.11
C THR A 22 37.64 -17.56 -30.98
N THR A 23 37.87 -17.36 -32.28
CA THR A 23 36.83 -16.93 -33.22
C THR A 23 35.71 -17.97 -33.33
N GLY A 24 36.06 -19.26 -33.41
CA GLY A 24 35.09 -20.35 -33.39
C GLY A 24 34.29 -20.42 -32.09
N HIS A 25 34.93 -20.13 -30.96
CA HIS A 25 34.27 -20.05 -29.65
C HIS A 25 33.26 -18.90 -29.60
N ASN A 26 33.62 -17.71 -30.12
CA ASN A 26 32.71 -16.57 -30.21
C ASN A 26 31.49 -16.88 -31.07
N ILE A 27 31.70 -17.43 -32.28
CA ILE A 27 30.60 -17.79 -33.20
C ILE A 27 29.67 -18.81 -32.54
N SER A 28 30.23 -19.82 -31.86
CA SER A 28 29.43 -20.87 -31.21
C SER A 28 28.60 -20.33 -30.04
N ASN A 29 29.06 -19.28 -29.38
CA ASN A 29 28.42 -18.67 -28.22
C ASN A 29 27.70 -17.34 -28.52
N VAL A 30 27.50 -16.97 -29.79
CA VAL A 30 26.83 -15.72 -30.18
C VAL A 30 25.42 -15.58 -29.59
N ASN A 31 24.71 -16.70 -29.40
CA ASN A 31 23.36 -16.75 -28.84
C ASN A 31 23.34 -17.12 -27.35
N THR A 32 24.51 -17.26 -26.71
CA THR A 32 24.61 -17.52 -25.28
C THR A 32 24.44 -16.18 -24.55
N ASP A 33 23.38 -16.06 -23.75
CA ASP A 33 23.12 -14.84 -23.01
C ASP A 33 24.25 -14.52 -22.00
N GLY A 34 24.64 -13.26 -21.94
CA GLY A 34 25.76 -12.78 -21.11
C GLY A 34 27.17 -13.12 -21.63
N TYR A 35 27.32 -13.78 -22.79
CA TYR A 35 28.63 -14.06 -23.38
C TYR A 35 29.30 -12.78 -23.89
N ASN A 36 30.55 -12.55 -23.48
CA ASN A 36 31.36 -11.45 -23.98
C ASN A 36 32.34 -11.94 -25.05
N ARG A 37 32.44 -11.20 -26.16
CA ARG A 37 33.36 -11.51 -27.25
C ARG A 37 34.79 -11.58 -26.74
N GLN A 38 35.50 -12.65 -27.08
CA GLN A 38 36.89 -12.87 -26.68
C GLN A 38 37.84 -12.54 -27.82
N ARG A 39 39.02 -12.00 -27.50
CA ARG A 39 40.09 -11.69 -28.45
C ARG A 39 41.40 -12.31 -28.00
N ALA A 40 42.08 -13.01 -28.91
CA ALA A 40 43.44 -13.51 -28.68
C ALA A 40 44.45 -12.39 -28.98
N ASP A 41 45.08 -11.85 -27.94
CA ASP A 41 46.05 -10.77 -28.04
C ASP A 41 47.43 -11.34 -28.39
N GLN A 42 47.87 -11.03 -29.61
CA GLN A 42 49.11 -11.53 -30.18
C GLN A 42 50.27 -10.56 -29.89
N SER A 43 51.36 -11.07 -29.33
CA SER A 43 52.57 -10.29 -29.06
C SER A 43 53.77 -10.80 -29.85
N ALA A 44 54.72 -9.90 -30.13
CA ALA A 44 55.96 -10.25 -30.80
C ALA A 44 56.92 -10.89 -29.79
N SER A 45 57.53 -12.01 -30.16
CA SER A 45 58.58 -12.63 -29.35
C SER A 45 59.83 -11.75 -29.37
N LEU A 46 60.50 -11.61 -28.22
CA LEU A 46 61.73 -10.85 -28.11
C LEU A 46 62.79 -11.39 -29.08
N GLY A 47 63.38 -10.51 -29.88
CA GLY A 47 64.38 -10.89 -30.87
C GLY A 47 65.67 -11.40 -30.22
N LEU A 48 66.27 -12.42 -30.82
CA LEU A 48 67.59 -12.92 -30.39
C LEU A 48 68.66 -11.93 -30.86
N ASN A 49 69.48 -11.45 -29.92
CA ASN A 49 70.59 -10.57 -30.20
C ASN A 49 71.75 -11.37 -30.82
N ASN A 50 72.17 -11.00 -32.03
CA ASN A 50 73.33 -11.57 -32.69
C ASN A 50 74.28 -10.43 -33.16
N GLY A 51 75.10 -9.91 -32.25
CA GLY A 51 76.04 -8.82 -32.52
C GLY A 51 75.35 -7.47 -32.64
N ASN A 52 75.46 -6.79 -33.79
CA ASN A 52 74.82 -5.49 -34.04
C ASN A 52 73.37 -5.58 -34.57
N ASN A 53 72.83 -6.79 -34.79
CA ASN A 53 71.50 -7.00 -35.36
C ASN A 53 70.59 -7.81 -34.43
N TYR A 54 69.33 -7.40 -34.31
CA TYR A 54 68.26 -8.18 -33.69
C TYR A 54 67.53 -9.02 -34.73
N ILE A 55 67.46 -10.33 -34.52
CA ILE A 55 66.69 -11.25 -35.37
C ILE A 55 65.36 -11.51 -34.68
N GLY A 56 64.23 -11.22 -35.35
CA GLY A 56 62.89 -11.43 -34.80
C GLY A 56 62.64 -12.90 -34.43
N GLY A 57 62.06 -13.12 -33.24
CA GLY A 57 61.81 -14.46 -32.67
C GLY A 57 60.43 -15.06 -33.00
N GLY A 58 59.69 -14.47 -33.94
CA GLY A 58 58.31 -14.85 -34.22
C GLY A 58 57.29 -14.19 -33.29
N THR A 59 56.22 -14.89 -32.95
CA THR A 59 55.05 -14.34 -32.24
C THR A 59 54.36 -15.38 -31.37
N TYR A 60 53.67 -14.96 -30.32
CA TYR A 60 52.88 -15.85 -29.46
C TYR A 60 51.61 -15.15 -29.02
N ILE A 61 50.61 -15.91 -28.58
CA ILE A 61 49.43 -15.35 -27.91
C ILE A 61 49.82 -15.07 -26.46
N GLN A 62 49.75 -13.81 -26.07
CA GLN A 62 50.05 -13.38 -24.72
C GLN A 62 48.91 -13.73 -23.77
N ASP A 63 47.66 -13.45 -24.19
CA ASP A 63 46.46 -13.73 -23.42
C ASP A 63 45.22 -13.81 -24.32
N ILE A 64 44.13 -14.35 -23.79
CA ILE A 64 42.81 -14.29 -24.40
C ILE A 64 41.96 -13.41 -23.49
N THR A 65 41.67 -12.20 -23.94
CA THR A 65 40.94 -11.21 -23.14
C THR A 65 39.51 -11.09 -23.62
N ARG A 66 38.58 -10.87 -22.70
CA ARG A 66 37.21 -10.48 -23.04
C ARG A 66 37.16 -9.00 -23.43
N LEU A 67 36.42 -8.68 -24.48
CA LEU A 67 36.06 -7.31 -24.82
C LEU A 67 34.90 -6.90 -23.91
N TYR A 68 35.19 -5.99 -22.98
CA TYR A 68 34.30 -5.65 -21.89
C TYR A 68 34.46 -4.18 -21.53
N ASP A 69 33.36 -3.43 -21.58
CA ASP A 69 33.29 -2.06 -21.07
C ASP A 69 32.56 -2.01 -19.73
N GLN A 70 33.31 -1.73 -18.66
CA GLN A 70 32.76 -1.74 -17.30
C GLN A 70 31.67 -0.69 -17.08
N PHE A 71 31.77 0.47 -17.75
CA PHE A 71 30.82 1.57 -17.57
C PHE A 71 29.47 1.25 -18.21
N SER A 72 29.50 0.74 -19.44
CA SER A 72 28.32 0.33 -20.21
C SER A 72 27.61 -0.84 -19.54
N TYR A 73 28.36 -1.82 -19.03
CA TYR A 73 27.79 -2.92 -18.25
C TYR A 73 27.15 -2.42 -16.94
N LYS A 74 27.81 -1.53 -16.20
CA LYS A 74 27.25 -0.95 -14.97
C LYS A 74 25.97 -0.16 -15.25
N GLU A 75 25.94 0.59 -16.35
CA GLU A 75 24.75 1.30 -16.81
C GLU A 75 23.61 0.34 -17.16
N GLN A 76 23.89 -0.76 -17.87
CA GLN A 76 22.90 -1.80 -18.17
C GLN A 76 22.31 -2.39 -16.87
N VAL A 77 23.16 -2.82 -15.94
CA VAL A 77 22.74 -3.39 -14.64
C VAL A 77 21.89 -2.41 -13.84
N THR A 78 22.25 -1.12 -13.85
CA THR A 78 21.47 -0.09 -13.15
C THR A 78 20.09 0.11 -13.78
N ASN A 79 20.01 0.17 -15.11
CA ASN A 79 18.73 0.32 -15.81
C ASN A 79 17.88 -0.96 -15.76
N GLN A 80 18.48 -2.14 -15.71
CA GLN A 80 17.79 -3.41 -15.48
C GLN A 80 17.08 -3.42 -14.12
N SER A 81 17.73 -2.90 -13.08
CA SER A 81 17.11 -2.80 -11.76
C SER A 81 15.93 -1.84 -11.71
N LYS A 82 16.03 -0.71 -12.42
CA LYS A 82 14.90 0.23 -12.57
C LYS A 82 13.75 -0.38 -13.35
N LEU A 83 14.05 -1.12 -14.43
CA LEU A 83 13.06 -1.84 -15.21
C LEU A 83 12.35 -2.90 -14.36
N GLY A 84 13.10 -3.74 -13.66
CA GLY A 84 12.55 -4.78 -12.78
C GLY A 84 11.63 -4.22 -11.69
N ASN A 85 11.95 -3.04 -11.15
CA ASN A 85 11.06 -2.30 -10.25
C ASN A 85 9.79 -1.83 -10.97
N ALA A 86 9.92 -1.06 -12.06
CA ALA A 86 8.79 -0.44 -12.76
C ALA A 86 7.82 -1.47 -13.34
N ASP A 87 8.32 -2.54 -13.96
CA ASP A 87 7.49 -3.62 -14.51
C ASP A 87 6.70 -4.34 -13.41
N SER A 88 7.38 -4.66 -12.30
CA SER A 88 6.74 -5.34 -11.17
C SER A 88 5.67 -4.46 -10.53
N LEU A 89 5.95 -3.17 -10.37
CA LEU A 89 5.00 -2.21 -9.79
C LEU A 89 3.79 -2.00 -10.71
N ASN A 90 4.01 -1.85 -12.02
CA ASN A 90 2.94 -1.78 -13.03
C ASN A 90 2.03 -3.02 -12.94
N ALA A 91 2.59 -4.23 -13.00
CA ALA A 91 1.80 -5.46 -12.98
C ALA A 91 0.88 -5.53 -11.74
N ARG A 92 1.40 -5.16 -10.56
CA ARG A 92 0.65 -5.17 -9.31
C ARG A 92 -0.40 -4.07 -9.23
N LEU A 93 -0.08 -2.85 -9.67
CA LEU A 93 -1.02 -1.74 -9.69
C LEU A 93 -2.14 -1.94 -10.70
N THR A 94 -1.84 -2.52 -11.87
CA THR A 94 -2.85 -2.93 -12.86
C THR A 94 -3.78 -3.99 -12.27
N GLN A 95 -3.26 -4.95 -11.51
CA GLN A 95 -4.10 -5.92 -10.81
C GLN A 95 -4.99 -5.25 -9.75
N LEU A 96 -4.45 -4.29 -8.98
CA LEU A 96 -5.22 -3.52 -8.00
C LEU A 96 -6.33 -2.71 -8.65
N ASP A 97 -6.04 -2.04 -9.77
CA ASP A 97 -7.01 -1.30 -10.56
C ASP A 97 -8.13 -2.21 -11.08
N GLN A 98 -7.80 -3.40 -11.58
CA GLN A 98 -8.79 -4.36 -12.05
C GLN A 98 -9.71 -4.86 -10.92
N VAL A 99 -9.17 -5.07 -9.71
CA VAL A 99 -9.95 -5.44 -8.53
C VAL A 99 -10.86 -4.28 -8.11
N MET A 100 -10.32 -3.06 -8.05
CA MET A 100 -11.09 -1.86 -7.70
C MET A 100 -12.18 -1.55 -8.72
N SER A 101 -11.91 -1.71 -10.01
CA SER A 101 -12.89 -1.50 -11.08
C SER A 101 -14.00 -2.54 -11.08
N THR A 102 -13.77 -3.77 -10.63
CA THR A 102 -14.79 -4.82 -10.62
C THR A 102 -15.53 -4.86 -9.29
N SER A 103 -14.82 -5.13 -8.19
CA SER A 103 -15.40 -5.21 -6.85
C SER A 103 -15.87 -3.85 -6.33
N GLY A 104 -15.17 -2.75 -6.65
CA GLY A 104 -15.65 -1.41 -6.29
C GLY A 104 -16.96 -1.05 -6.97
N GLN A 105 -17.15 -1.41 -8.25
CA GLN A 105 -18.42 -1.20 -8.95
C GLN A 105 -19.56 -2.08 -8.39
N SER A 106 -19.25 -3.30 -7.92
CA SER A 106 -20.23 -4.12 -7.19
C SER A 106 -20.71 -3.42 -5.91
N VAL A 107 -19.78 -2.88 -5.11
CA VAL A 107 -20.10 -2.14 -3.88
C VAL A 107 -20.98 -0.90 -4.18
N VAL A 108 -20.64 -0.12 -5.22
CA VAL A 108 -21.50 1.02 -5.64
C VAL A 108 -22.89 0.52 -6.02
N GLY A 109 -22.96 -0.52 -6.86
CA GLY A 109 -24.23 -1.07 -7.32
C GLY A 109 -25.08 -1.66 -6.20
N SER A 110 -24.47 -2.27 -5.17
CA SER A 110 -25.20 -2.79 -4.01
C SER A 110 -25.63 -1.69 -3.05
N LEU A 111 -24.86 -0.61 -2.92
CA LEU A 111 -25.26 0.57 -2.17
C LEU A 111 -26.45 1.30 -2.82
N ASP A 112 -26.43 1.48 -4.15
CA ASP A 112 -27.53 2.10 -4.89
C ASP A 112 -28.82 1.29 -4.75
N LYS A 113 -28.73 -0.04 -4.87
CA LYS A 113 -29.87 -0.94 -4.66
C LYS A 113 -30.39 -0.87 -3.22
N PHE A 114 -29.50 -0.71 -2.23
CA PHE A 114 -29.90 -0.59 -0.83
C PHE A 114 -30.79 0.64 -0.63
N TYR A 115 -30.36 1.80 -1.13
CA TYR A 115 -31.13 3.03 -1.04
C TYR A 115 -32.42 2.98 -1.89
N GLN A 116 -32.42 2.31 -3.05
CA GLN A 116 -33.66 2.08 -3.82
C GLN A 116 -34.67 1.24 -3.02
N ALA A 117 -34.22 0.17 -2.37
CA ALA A 117 -35.08 -0.65 -1.52
C ALA A 117 -35.64 0.17 -0.33
N LEU A 118 -34.80 1.02 0.26
CA LEU A 118 -35.18 1.88 1.38
C LEU A 118 -36.22 2.94 0.99
N ASN A 119 -36.11 3.53 -0.20
CA ASN A 119 -37.14 4.41 -0.76
C ASN A 119 -38.48 3.66 -0.97
N GLY A 120 -38.42 2.39 -1.39
CA GLY A 120 -39.62 1.55 -1.45
C GLY A 120 -40.31 1.38 -0.09
N VAL A 121 -39.53 1.19 0.99
CA VAL A 121 -40.04 1.14 2.36
C VAL A 121 -40.57 2.51 2.81
N ALA A 122 -39.96 3.62 2.39
CA ALA A 122 -40.47 4.96 2.69
C ALA A 122 -41.86 5.20 2.08
N ASP A 123 -42.09 4.72 0.85
CA ASP A 123 -43.39 4.82 0.17
C ASP A 123 -44.45 3.89 0.78
N ASN A 124 -44.06 2.68 1.17
CA ASN A 124 -44.95 1.66 1.74
C ASN A 124 -44.36 1.02 3.02
N PRO A 125 -44.35 1.74 4.15
CA PRO A 125 -43.64 1.33 5.38
C PRO A 125 -44.30 0.17 6.12
N ASN A 126 -45.54 -0.20 5.80
CA ASN A 126 -46.22 -1.36 6.39
C ASN A 126 -45.98 -2.68 5.61
N ASP A 127 -45.27 -2.66 4.48
CA ASP A 127 -44.99 -3.85 3.68
C ASP A 127 -43.76 -4.60 4.20
N SER A 128 -43.98 -5.73 4.87
CA SER A 128 -42.91 -6.60 5.37
C SER A 128 -42.01 -7.16 4.26
N GLY A 129 -42.53 -7.36 3.05
CA GLY A 129 -41.77 -7.85 1.91
C GLY A 129 -40.74 -6.83 1.44
N LEU A 130 -41.10 -5.56 1.33
CA LEU A 130 -40.17 -4.48 0.98
C LEU A 130 -39.06 -4.32 2.03
N ARG A 131 -39.39 -4.48 3.31
CA ARG A 131 -38.40 -4.44 4.39
C ARG A 131 -37.45 -5.63 4.35
N SER A 132 -37.92 -6.83 4.01
CA SER A 132 -37.05 -7.98 3.75
C SER A 132 -36.12 -7.75 2.56
N ILE A 133 -36.54 -7.00 1.54
CA ILE A 133 -35.67 -6.62 0.41
C ILE A 133 -34.54 -5.70 0.87
N VAL A 134 -34.83 -4.70 1.72
CA VAL A 134 -33.78 -3.84 2.33
C VAL A 134 -32.74 -4.70 3.07
N LEU A 135 -33.19 -5.66 3.88
CA LEU A 135 -32.28 -6.54 4.62
C LEU A 135 -31.44 -7.42 3.70
N ASN A 136 -32.04 -8.01 2.66
CA ASN A 136 -31.30 -8.79 1.66
C ASN A 136 -30.23 -7.95 0.95
N GLN A 137 -30.53 -6.68 0.70
CA GLN A 137 -29.61 -5.77 0.05
C GLN A 137 -28.50 -5.29 0.99
N ALA A 138 -28.77 -5.13 2.29
CA ALA A 138 -27.75 -4.92 3.32
C ALA A 138 -26.78 -6.11 3.38
N ASN A 139 -27.30 -7.34 3.37
CA ASN A 139 -26.46 -8.55 3.29
C ASN A 139 -25.58 -8.58 2.03
N THR A 140 -26.15 -8.20 0.89
CA THR A 140 -25.39 -8.13 -0.38
C THR A 140 -24.27 -7.09 -0.29
N LEU A 141 -24.55 -5.91 0.26
CA LEU A 141 -23.56 -4.85 0.44
C LEU A 141 -22.40 -5.29 1.35
N SER A 142 -22.69 -5.89 2.51
CA SER A 142 -21.66 -6.43 3.41
C SER A 142 -20.81 -7.50 2.72
N ASN A 143 -21.44 -8.41 1.96
CA ASN A 143 -20.73 -9.44 1.21
C ASN A 143 -19.81 -8.86 0.13
N ASP A 144 -20.21 -7.79 -0.56
CA ASP A 144 -19.37 -7.14 -1.58
C ASP A 144 -18.12 -6.48 -0.95
N PHE A 145 -18.26 -5.85 0.23
CA PHE A 145 -17.12 -5.33 0.99
C PHE A 145 -16.18 -6.44 1.48
N ASN A 146 -16.74 -7.54 1.98
CA ASN A 146 -15.97 -8.71 2.42
C ASN A 146 -15.20 -9.32 1.23
N GLN A 147 -15.83 -9.45 0.06
CA GLN A 147 -15.18 -9.94 -1.16
C GLN A 147 -14.05 -9.02 -1.63
N LEU A 148 -14.26 -7.70 -1.63
CA LEU A 148 -13.22 -6.73 -1.97
C LEU A 148 -12.01 -6.86 -1.03
N THR A 149 -12.24 -7.00 0.27
CA THR A 149 -11.15 -7.14 1.25
C THR A 149 -10.44 -8.49 1.15
N ASN A 150 -11.16 -9.57 0.85
CA ASN A 150 -10.58 -10.88 0.56
C ASN A 150 -9.66 -10.85 -0.68
N ASN A 151 -9.99 -10.04 -1.69
CA ASN A 151 -9.12 -9.81 -2.83
C ASN A 151 -7.84 -9.09 -2.41
N PHE A 152 -7.93 -8.06 -1.58
CA PHE A 152 -6.73 -7.39 -1.02
C PHE A 152 -5.86 -8.34 -0.18
N ASP A 153 -6.47 -9.23 0.61
CA ASP A 153 -5.73 -10.25 1.36
C ASP A 153 -5.00 -11.23 0.45
N THR A 154 -5.66 -11.63 -0.63
CA THR A 154 -5.07 -12.52 -1.65
C THR A 154 -3.88 -11.86 -2.33
N MET A 155 -4.01 -10.58 -2.68
CA MET A 155 -2.91 -9.79 -3.25
C MET A 155 -1.74 -9.66 -2.28
N SER A 156 -2.01 -9.31 -1.01
CA SER A 156 -0.96 -9.21 0.03
C SER A 156 -0.23 -10.54 0.22
N LYS A 157 -0.97 -11.66 0.28
CA LYS A 157 -0.38 -13.01 0.37
C LYS A 157 0.46 -13.37 -0.86
N SER A 158 0.00 -13.02 -2.06
CA SER A 158 0.78 -13.22 -3.30
C SER A 158 2.10 -12.48 -3.23
N VAL A 159 2.05 -11.19 -2.88
CA VAL A 159 3.26 -10.34 -2.76
C VAL A 159 4.23 -10.91 -1.72
N ASN A 160 3.75 -11.34 -0.56
CA ASN A 160 4.60 -11.96 0.46
C ASN A 160 5.26 -13.26 -0.02
N GLY A 161 4.50 -14.11 -0.74
CA GLY A 161 5.05 -15.33 -1.32
C GLY A 161 6.08 -15.04 -2.42
N GLU A 162 5.88 -14.00 -3.21
CA GLU A 162 6.85 -13.55 -4.21
C GLU A 162 8.13 -12.98 -3.56
N ILE A 163 8.01 -12.21 -2.47
CA ILE A 163 9.16 -11.75 -1.68
C ILE A 163 9.98 -12.95 -1.18
N GLU A 164 9.32 -14.00 -0.69
CA GLU A 164 9.99 -15.23 -0.23
C GLU A 164 10.71 -15.96 -1.37
N GLN A 165 10.05 -16.11 -2.52
CA GLN A 165 10.66 -16.73 -3.71
C GLN A 165 11.89 -15.95 -4.20
N VAL A 166 11.77 -14.62 -4.30
CA VAL A 166 12.87 -13.75 -4.72
C VAL A 166 14.00 -13.78 -3.68
N ALA A 167 13.71 -13.74 -2.38
CA ALA A 167 14.72 -13.86 -1.33
C ALA A 167 15.48 -15.19 -1.40
N SER A 168 14.78 -16.29 -1.69
CA SER A 168 15.40 -17.61 -1.93
C SER A 168 16.32 -17.55 -3.14
N ARG A 169 15.86 -17.00 -4.26
CA ARG A 169 16.66 -16.91 -5.49
C ARG A 169 17.90 -16.03 -5.32
N VAL A 170 17.77 -14.89 -4.65
CA VAL A 170 18.91 -14.01 -4.31
C VAL A 170 19.93 -14.75 -3.43
N SER A 171 19.46 -15.58 -2.49
CA SER A 171 20.34 -16.38 -1.63
C SER A 171 21.08 -17.48 -2.39
N GLU A 172 20.45 -18.07 -3.42
CA GLU A 172 21.11 -19.01 -4.34
C GLU A 172 22.18 -18.30 -5.18
N ILE A 173 21.83 -17.17 -5.79
CA ILE A 173 22.76 -16.36 -6.58
C ILE A 173 23.98 -15.95 -5.73
N SER A 174 23.78 -15.53 -4.48
CA SER A 174 24.85 -15.21 -3.53
C SER A 174 25.84 -16.38 -3.35
N LYS A 175 25.33 -17.60 -3.15
CA LYS A 175 26.15 -18.81 -3.01
C LYS A 175 26.91 -19.16 -4.29
N GLU A 176 26.26 -19.03 -5.45
CA GLU A 176 26.89 -19.27 -6.75
C GLU A 176 28.01 -18.25 -7.03
N LEU A 177 27.76 -16.96 -6.76
CA LEU A 177 28.75 -15.90 -6.90
C LEU A 177 29.97 -16.12 -6.00
N ALA A 178 29.75 -16.54 -4.75
CA ALA A 178 30.84 -16.85 -3.82
C ALA A 178 31.72 -18.02 -4.33
N LYS A 179 31.09 -19.08 -4.86
CA LYS A 179 31.81 -20.23 -5.45
C LYS A 179 32.58 -19.85 -6.71
N ILE A 180 32.02 -18.99 -7.55
CA ILE A 180 32.72 -18.47 -8.73
C ILE A 180 33.91 -17.61 -8.32
N ASN A 181 33.74 -16.75 -7.31
CA ASN A 181 34.85 -15.95 -6.76
C ASN A 181 35.98 -16.82 -6.21
N GLU A 182 35.66 -17.91 -5.50
CA GLU A 182 36.65 -18.88 -5.01
C GLU A 182 37.42 -19.52 -6.17
N THR A 183 36.71 -19.91 -7.24
CA THR A 183 37.33 -20.53 -8.42
C THR A 183 38.23 -19.53 -9.16
N ILE A 184 37.76 -18.29 -9.36
CA ILE A 184 38.52 -17.21 -10.01
C ILE A 184 39.81 -16.90 -9.22
N MET A 185 39.72 -16.91 -7.88
CA MET A 185 40.88 -16.67 -7.00
C MET A 185 41.98 -17.73 -7.22
N HIS A 186 41.61 -19.00 -7.41
CA HIS A 186 42.57 -20.09 -7.64
C HIS A 186 43.08 -20.18 -9.09
N SER A 187 42.32 -19.70 -10.08
CA SER A 187 42.68 -19.80 -11.50
C SER A 187 43.71 -18.78 -11.99
N GLN A 188 44.14 -17.81 -11.16
CA GLN A 188 45.02 -16.72 -11.62
C GLN A 188 46.44 -17.12 -12.05
N GLN A 189 46.89 -18.35 -11.77
CA GLN A 189 48.21 -18.81 -12.21
C GLN A 189 48.26 -19.26 -13.69
N GLY A 190 47.11 -19.35 -14.39
CA GLY A 190 47.01 -19.91 -15.74
C GLY A 190 46.38 -19.01 -16.82
N GLY A 191 46.13 -17.73 -16.53
CA GLY A 191 45.40 -16.80 -17.41
C GLY A 191 44.00 -16.46 -16.89
N GLN A 192 43.30 -15.55 -17.57
CA GLN A 192 41.99 -15.08 -17.12
C GLN A 192 40.87 -16.08 -17.46
N PRO A 193 40.08 -16.57 -16.49
CA PRO A 193 38.99 -17.52 -16.76
C PRO A 193 37.74 -16.78 -17.28
N ASN A 194 37.71 -16.47 -18.58
CA ASN A 194 36.67 -15.63 -19.19
C ASN A 194 35.25 -16.17 -18.99
N ASP A 195 35.01 -17.46 -19.19
CA ASP A 195 33.67 -18.04 -19.06
C ASP A 195 33.11 -17.96 -17.63
N LEU A 196 33.99 -18.05 -16.60
CA LEU A 196 33.59 -17.83 -15.20
C LEU A 196 33.23 -16.37 -14.92
N LEU A 197 33.95 -15.43 -15.56
CA LEU A 197 33.64 -14.02 -15.44
C LEU A 197 32.33 -13.67 -16.13
N ASP A 198 32.05 -14.28 -17.27
CA ASP A 198 30.77 -14.13 -17.98
C ASP A 198 29.62 -14.73 -17.16
N LYS A 199 29.82 -15.92 -16.57
CA LYS A 199 28.82 -16.50 -15.66
C LYS A 199 28.56 -15.65 -14.42
N ARG A 200 29.61 -15.04 -13.84
CA ARG A 200 29.47 -14.10 -12.73
C ARG A 200 28.66 -12.88 -13.13
N ASP A 201 28.96 -12.30 -14.29
CA ASP A 201 28.31 -11.10 -14.78
C ASP A 201 26.85 -11.40 -15.22
N GLN A 202 26.54 -12.62 -15.67
CA GLN A 202 25.18 -13.10 -15.90
C GLN A 202 24.37 -13.16 -14.58
N LEU A 203 24.96 -13.73 -13.52
CA LEU A 203 24.32 -13.82 -12.20
C LEU A 203 24.10 -12.43 -11.58
N ILE A 204 25.02 -11.48 -11.80
CA ILE A 204 24.83 -10.08 -11.40
C ILE A 204 23.69 -9.43 -12.19
N GLY A 205 23.58 -9.71 -13.49
CA GLY A 205 22.46 -9.27 -14.32
C GLY A 205 21.13 -9.79 -13.79
N GLU A 206 21.05 -11.08 -13.48
CA GLU A 206 19.85 -11.68 -12.88
C GLU A 206 19.54 -11.07 -11.50
N LEU A 207 20.56 -10.92 -10.64
CA LEU A 207 20.40 -10.28 -9.33
C LEU A 207 19.89 -8.84 -9.45
N SER A 208 20.32 -8.12 -10.49
CA SER A 208 19.92 -6.73 -10.71
C SER A 208 18.43 -6.57 -11.01
N ASN A 209 17.77 -7.60 -11.55
CA ASN A 209 16.32 -7.60 -11.73
C ASN A 209 15.57 -7.58 -10.39
N TYR A 210 16.14 -8.23 -9.37
CA TYR A 210 15.52 -8.36 -8.05
C TYR A 210 15.85 -7.22 -7.09
N THR A 211 17.07 -6.67 -7.18
CA THR A 211 17.59 -5.65 -6.27
C THR A 211 18.59 -4.75 -6.98
N GLN A 212 18.81 -3.52 -6.52
CA GLN A 212 19.90 -2.68 -6.99
C GLN A 212 21.23 -3.31 -6.60
N VAL A 213 22.10 -3.55 -7.57
CA VAL A 213 23.40 -4.20 -7.35
C VAL A 213 24.54 -3.21 -7.55
N ASN A 214 25.45 -3.16 -6.57
CA ASN A 214 26.71 -2.46 -6.65
C ASN A 214 27.86 -3.44 -6.43
N THR A 215 28.88 -3.38 -7.29
CA THR A 215 30.03 -4.29 -7.22
C THR A 215 31.34 -3.53 -7.08
N VAL A 216 32.24 -4.09 -6.28
CA VAL A 216 33.61 -3.58 -6.10
C VAL A 216 34.57 -4.76 -6.23
N LYS A 217 35.65 -4.58 -7.00
CA LYS A 217 36.69 -5.59 -7.17
C LYS A 217 37.90 -5.24 -6.30
N ASP A 218 38.51 -6.23 -5.68
CA ASP A 218 39.77 -6.08 -4.96
C ASP A 218 41.01 -6.24 -5.88
N ALA A 219 42.20 -6.11 -5.29
CA ALA A 219 43.47 -6.26 -6.01
C ALA A 219 43.71 -7.68 -6.56
N ASN A 220 42.98 -8.68 -6.06
CA ASN A 220 43.04 -10.09 -6.48
C ASN A 220 41.88 -10.44 -7.43
N ASN A 221 41.18 -9.45 -8.00
CA ASN A 221 40.02 -9.62 -8.90
C ASN A 221 38.82 -10.37 -8.28
N VAL A 222 38.81 -10.51 -6.95
CA VAL A 222 37.68 -11.04 -6.18
C VAL A 222 36.66 -9.93 -6.01
N MET A 223 35.38 -10.25 -6.24
CA MET A 223 34.31 -9.26 -6.26
C MET A 223 33.51 -9.27 -4.97
N THR A 224 33.37 -8.10 -4.35
CA THR A 224 32.35 -7.83 -3.34
C THR A 224 31.08 -7.36 -4.02
N VAL A 225 29.95 -7.99 -3.68
CA VAL A 225 28.63 -7.65 -4.22
C VAL A 225 27.76 -7.10 -3.10
N MET A 226 27.24 -5.90 -3.30
CA MET A 226 26.35 -5.20 -2.39
C MET A 226 24.99 -5.00 -3.05
N ILE A 227 23.94 -5.04 -2.24
CA ILE A 227 22.55 -4.85 -2.64
C ILE A 227 21.96 -3.60 -2.00
N GLY A 228 20.96 -3.00 -2.64
CA GLY A 228 20.30 -1.77 -2.18
C GLY A 228 21.27 -0.61 -1.91
N GLN A 229 21.09 0.06 -0.78
CA GLN A 229 21.91 1.20 -0.31
C GLN A 229 23.32 0.81 0.20
N GLY A 230 23.86 -0.35 -0.18
CA GLY A 230 25.23 -0.75 0.16
C GLY A 230 25.34 -1.89 1.17
N THR A 231 24.29 -2.70 1.33
CA THR A 231 24.34 -3.89 2.18
C THR A 231 25.11 -5.00 1.47
N THR A 232 26.22 -5.46 2.04
CA THR A 232 27.04 -6.54 1.44
C THR A 232 26.28 -7.86 1.43
N LEU A 233 26.07 -8.43 0.23
CA LEU A 233 25.48 -9.76 0.05
C LEU A 233 26.57 -10.84 -0.13
N VAL A 234 27.65 -10.51 -0.84
CA VAL A 234 28.79 -11.41 -1.04
C VAL A 234 30.07 -10.67 -0.67
N ALA A 235 30.74 -11.13 0.38
CA ALA A 235 32.03 -10.63 0.83
C ALA A 235 33.14 -11.53 0.28
N GLY A 236 33.54 -11.29 -0.96
CA GLY A 236 34.54 -12.10 -1.65
C GLY A 236 34.06 -13.55 -1.86
N ILE A 237 34.58 -14.49 -1.07
CA ILE A 237 34.17 -15.91 -1.13
C ILE A 237 33.13 -16.30 -0.07
N THR A 238 32.70 -15.34 0.76
CA THR A 238 31.70 -15.59 1.82
C THR A 238 30.32 -15.10 1.37
N PRO A 239 29.35 -15.99 1.13
CA PRO A 239 27.99 -15.61 0.81
C PRO A 239 27.19 -15.28 2.08
N MET A 240 26.34 -14.27 1.99
CA MET A 240 25.26 -14.01 2.94
C MET A 240 23.92 -14.38 2.28
N THR A 241 22.92 -14.71 3.09
CA THR A 241 21.60 -15.12 2.57
C THR A 241 20.51 -14.20 3.07
N LEU A 242 19.43 -14.10 2.32
CA LEU A 242 18.22 -13.41 2.73
C LEU A 242 17.26 -14.41 3.38
N GLN A 243 16.60 -13.96 4.44
CA GLN A 243 15.56 -14.70 5.13
C GLN A 243 14.34 -13.80 5.27
N VAL A 244 13.16 -14.38 5.04
CA VAL A 244 11.89 -13.72 5.32
C VAL A 244 11.46 -14.08 6.73
N ASN A 245 11.09 -13.06 7.50
CA ASN A 245 10.53 -13.20 8.85
C ASN A 245 9.14 -12.55 8.89
N ALA A 246 8.31 -12.96 9.84
CA ALA A 246 7.10 -12.20 10.15
C ALA A 246 7.49 -10.79 10.59
N GLY A 247 6.75 -9.78 10.12
CA GLY A 247 6.98 -8.40 10.52
C GLY A 247 6.53 -8.11 11.95
N ASP A 248 7.00 -6.98 12.47
CA ASP A 248 6.64 -6.47 13.78
C ASP A 248 6.18 -5.00 13.65
N PRO A 249 4.91 -4.66 13.99
CA PRO A 249 3.94 -5.45 14.75
C PRO A 249 2.94 -6.25 13.91
N ASP A 250 2.92 -6.08 12.58
CA ASP A 250 2.01 -6.82 11.72
C ASP A 250 2.67 -8.08 11.14
N SER A 251 2.35 -9.24 11.70
CA SER A 251 2.86 -10.54 11.21
C SER A 251 2.50 -10.85 9.75
N GLN A 252 1.46 -10.21 9.19
CA GLN A 252 1.09 -10.36 7.78
C GLN A 252 1.92 -9.48 6.85
N LYS A 253 2.62 -8.46 7.34
CA LYS A 253 3.58 -7.66 6.57
C LYS A 253 4.97 -8.24 6.79
N THR A 254 5.36 -9.24 6.01
CA THR A 254 6.67 -9.90 6.18
C THR A 254 7.83 -8.92 5.98
N GLU A 255 8.91 -9.14 6.73
CA GLU A 255 10.14 -8.38 6.67
C GLU A 255 11.28 -9.22 6.12
N LEU A 256 12.24 -8.55 5.47
CA LEU A 256 13.42 -9.19 4.91
C LEU A 256 14.63 -8.95 5.81
N ARG A 257 15.35 -10.01 6.16
CA ARG A 257 16.57 -9.95 6.95
C ARG A 257 17.74 -10.55 6.18
N LEU A 258 18.89 -9.88 6.25
CA LEU A 258 20.16 -10.45 5.82
C LEU A 258 20.73 -11.29 6.96
N VAL A 259 21.14 -12.52 6.65
CA VAL A 259 21.72 -13.47 7.60
C VAL A 259 23.16 -13.77 7.21
N SER A 260 24.05 -13.66 8.19
CA SER A 260 25.48 -14.01 8.09
C SER A 260 25.90 -14.79 9.34
N GLY A 261 25.97 -16.12 9.23
CA GLY A 261 26.26 -17.00 10.36
C GLY A 261 25.17 -16.91 11.43
N SER A 262 25.54 -16.51 12.65
CA SER A 262 24.61 -16.31 13.77
C SER A 262 24.01 -14.90 13.86
N SER A 263 24.44 -13.98 12.99
CA SER A 263 23.97 -12.58 13.00
C SER A 263 22.91 -12.35 11.92
N SER A 264 21.90 -11.54 12.23
CA SER A 264 20.91 -11.10 11.25
C SER A 264 20.58 -9.60 11.37
N VAL A 265 20.40 -8.94 10.24
CA VAL A 265 20.11 -7.50 10.13
C VAL A 265 18.85 -7.30 9.29
N ALA A 266 17.90 -6.53 9.80
CA ALA A 266 16.69 -6.18 9.04
C ALA A 266 17.03 -5.23 7.88
N LEU A 267 16.45 -5.49 6.72
CA LEU A 267 16.61 -4.69 5.51
C LEU A 267 15.38 -3.81 5.32
N LYS A 268 15.61 -2.56 4.91
CA LYS A 268 14.52 -1.65 4.54
C LYS A 268 14.08 -1.94 3.11
N GLY A 269 12.88 -2.50 2.95
CA GLY A 269 12.29 -2.87 1.66
C GLY A 269 12.35 -1.76 0.61
N ALA A 270 12.00 -0.53 1.01
CA ALA A 270 12.01 0.67 0.18
C ALA A 270 13.39 1.13 -0.33
N THR A 271 14.46 0.40 -0.02
CA THR A 271 15.84 0.77 -0.43
C THR A 271 16.55 -0.33 -1.19
N LEU A 272 15.85 -1.42 -1.52
CA LEU A 272 16.45 -2.59 -2.12
C LEU A 272 16.61 -2.47 -3.63
N GLY A 273 15.87 -1.63 -4.35
CA GLY A 273 15.80 -1.63 -5.82
C GLY A 273 15.08 -2.85 -6.38
N GLY A 274 14.96 -2.90 -7.72
CA GLY A 274 14.41 -4.03 -8.45
C GLY A 274 12.99 -4.41 -8.06
N SER A 275 12.61 -5.65 -8.36
CA SER A 275 11.29 -6.17 -8.06
C SER A 275 11.00 -6.33 -6.56
N LEU A 276 12.04 -6.44 -5.71
CA LEU A 276 11.86 -6.48 -4.25
C LEU A 276 11.32 -5.15 -3.74
N GLU A 277 11.93 -4.02 -4.12
CA GLU A 277 11.43 -2.69 -3.73
C GLU A 277 10.00 -2.48 -4.19
N ALA A 278 9.68 -2.81 -5.45
CA ALA A 278 8.32 -2.68 -5.98
C ALA A 278 7.29 -3.52 -5.19
N SER A 279 7.70 -4.69 -4.68
CA SER A 279 6.84 -5.56 -3.87
C SER A 279 6.54 -4.93 -2.51
N PHE A 280 7.55 -4.36 -1.85
CA PHE A 280 7.36 -3.63 -0.59
C PHE A 280 6.57 -2.33 -0.79
N GLU A 281 6.90 -1.53 -1.79
CA GLU A 281 6.20 -0.28 -2.14
C GLU A 281 4.72 -0.54 -2.42
N PHE A 282 4.42 -1.52 -3.29
CA PHE A 282 3.03 -1.87 -3.59
C PHE A 282 2.26 -2.29 -2.33
N ARG A 283 2.82 -3.19 -1.51
CA ARG A 283 2.14 -3.74 -0.32
C ARG A 283 1.97 -2.69 0.77
N ASP A 284 3.04 -1.99 1.11
CA ASP A 284 3.12 -1.14 2.29
C ASP A 284 2.57 0.26 2.04
N GLU A 285 2.62 0.74 0.80
CA GLU A 285 2.07 2.06 0.44
C GLU A 285 0.73 1.92 -0.29
N HIS A 286 0.73 1.37 -1.51
CA HIS A 286 -0.43 1.48 -2.40
C HIS A 286 -1.61 0.62 -1.97
N LEU A 287 -1.38 -0.66 -1.68
CA LEU A 287 -2.40 -1.59 -1.21
C LEU A 287 -2.86 -1.24 0.19
N SER A 288 -1.94 -0.88 1.08
CA SER A 288 -2.26 -0.45 2.46
C SER A 288 -3.16 0.79 2.45
N GLN A 289 -2.79 1.84 1.69
CA GLN A 289 -3.61 3.05 1.56
C GLN A 289 -5.01 2.76 1.00
N THR A 290 -5.09 1.97 -0.08
CA THR A 290 -6.37 1.61 -0.71
C THR A 290 -7.26 0.84 0.26
N ARG A 291 -6.69 -0.11 1.01
CA ARG A 291 -7.41 -0.86 2.05
C ARG A 291 -7.97 0.07 3.12
N THR A 292 -7.14 0.96 3.66
CA THR A 292 -7.54 1.89 4.73
C THR A 292 -8.68 2.80 4.28
N GLU A 293 -8.69 3.24 3.02
CA GLU A 293 -9.79 4.03 2.44
C GLU A 293 -11.11 3.24 2.36
N ILE A 294 -11.04 1.98 1.92
CA ILE A 294 -12.22 1.10 1.83
C ILE A 294 -12.75 0.73 3.21
N ASP A 295 -11.85 0.44 4.15
CA ASP A 295 -12.19 0.22 5.55
C ASP A 295 -12.86 1.46 6.16
N ARG A 296 -12.37 2.67 5.89
CA ARG A 296 -12.99 3.92 6.33
C ARG A 296 -14.39 4.10 5.77
N LEU A 297 -14.59 3.79 4.49
CA LEU A 297 -15.88 3.87 3.84
C LEU A 297 -16.89 2.89 4.46
N ALA A 298 -16.51 1.62 4.64
CA ALA A 298 -17.37 0.62 5.27
C ALA A 298 -17.76 1.00 6.71
N MET A 299 -16.81 1.55 7.47
CA MET A 299 -17.07 2.09 8.79
C MET A 299 -18.07 3.25 8.75
N ALA A 300 -17.88 4.22 7.85
CA ALA A 300 -18.78 5.36 7.73
C ALA A 300 -20.20 4.94 7.35
N ILE A 301 -20.34 3.98 6.45
CA ILE A 301 -21.65 3.41 6.07
C ILE A 301 -22.30 2.74 7.28
N SER A 302 -21.54 1.87 7.98
CA SER A 302 -22.05 1.10 9.11
C SER A 302 -22.50 2.01 10.25
N SER A 303 -21.66 3.00 10.64
CA SER A 303 -22.00 3.98 11.68
C SER A 303 -23.21 4.80 11.26
N THR A 304 -23.17 5.47 10.10
CA THR A 304 -24.23 6.41 9.69
C THR A 304 -25.58 5.72 9.58
N LEU A 305 -25.63 4.51 9.02
CA LEU A 305 -26.88 3.77 8.88
C LEU A 305 -27.37 3.17 10.20
N ASN A 306 -26.47 2.75 11.09
CA ASN A 306 -26.84 2.29 12.43
C ASN A 306 -27.35 3.44 13.31
N ASP A 307 -26.67 4.59 13.29
CA ASP A 307 -27.06 5.80 14.02
C ASP A 307 -28.42 6.27 13.52
N SER A 308 -28.61 6.33 12.20
CA SER A 308 -29.90 6.67 11.61
C SER A 308 -30.99 5.67 12.00
N GLN A 309 -30.72 4.36 11.92
CA GLN A 309 -31.65 3.31 12.32
C GLN A 309 -32.06 3.44 13.81
N ALA A 310 -31.12 3.75 14.70
CA ALA A 310 -31.37 3.91 16.15
C ALA A 310 -32.22 5.14 16.49
N SER A 311 -32.27 6.15 15.62
CA SER A 311 -33.13 7.33 15.80
C SER A 311 -34.60 7.11 15.41
N GLY A 312 -34.95 5.96 14.83
CA GLY A 312 -36.30 5.64 14.38
C GLY A 312 -36.96 4.51 15.17
N LEU A 313 -38.23 4.25 14.83
CA LEU A 313 -39.01 3.13 15.36
C LEU A 313 -39.29 2.07 14.29
N ASP A 314 -39.15 0.81 14.70
CA ASP A 314 -39.48 -0.38 13.91
C ASP A 314 -41.00 -0.59 13.77
N LEU A 315 -41.43 -1.66 13.09
CA LEU A 315 -42.85 -1.94 12.91
C LEU A 315 -43.59 -2.25 14.25
N ASN A 316 -42.85 -2.68 15.27
CA ASN A 316 -43.35 -3.01 16.60
C ASN A 316 -43.36 -1.79 17.54
N GLY A 317 -42.83 -0.65 17.09
CA GLY A 317 -42.70 0.56 17.91
C GLY A 317 -41.52 0.51 18.89
N LEU A 318 -40.54 -0.34 18.64
CA LEU A 318 -39.27 -0.42 19.38
C LEU A 318 -38.20 0.41 18.67
N GLN A 319 -37.20 0.86 19.43
CA GLN A 319 -36.02 1.51 18.86
C GLN A 319 -35.34 0.59 17.84
N GLY A 320 -34.95 1.15 16.69
CA GLY A 320 -34.25 0.40 15.66
C GLY A 320 -32.93 -0.19 16.15
N ALA A 321 -32.75 -1.50 16.02
CA ALA A 321 -31.47 -2.15 16.27
C ALA A 321 -30.54 -2.01 15.04
N ASN A 322 -29.23 -2.06 15.27
CA ASN A 322 -28.18 -1.90 14.24
C ASN A 322 -28.43 -2.77 13.01
N ILE A 323 -28.34 -2.17 11.82
CA ILE A 323 -28.39 -2.86 10.53
C ILE A 323 -27.11 -3.65 10.31
N PHE A 324 -25.96 -3.02 10.59
CA PHE A 324 -24.63 -3.57 10.39
C PHE A 324 -23.90 -3.78 11.71
N THR A 325 -22.83 -4.58 11.69
CA THR A 325 -21.90 -4.73 12.82
C THR A 325 -21.56 -3.38 13.45
N ASP A 326 -21.65 -3.29 14.78
CA ASP A 326 -21.22 -2.10 15.50
C ASP A 326 -19.73 -1.85 15.25
N ILE A 327 -19.41 -0.63 14.81
CA ILE A 327 -18.03 -0.19 14.57
C ILE A 327 -17.19 -0.26 15.85
N ASN A 328 -17.79 -0.26 17.04
CA ASN A 328 -17.12 -0.41 18.32
C ASN A 328 -17.33 -1.78 18.97
N SER A 329 -17.66 -2.80 18.18
CA SER A 329 -17.61 -4.19 18.66
C SER A 329 -16.21 -4.55 19.20
N THR A 330 -16.17 -5.40 20.22
CA THR A 330 -14.91 -5.80 20.89
C THR A 330 -13.86 -6.34 19.91
N GLN A 331 -14.29 -7.08 18.88
CA GLN A 331 -13.39 -7.62 17.86
C GLN A 331 -12.73 -6.52 17.01
N LEU A 332 -13.49 -5.49 16.61
CA LEU A 332 -12.95 -4.34 15.88
C LEU A 332 -12.05 -3.48 16.77
N GLN A 333 -12.47 -3.21 18.01
CA GLN A 333 -11.68 -2.44 18.97
C GLN A 333 -10.29 -3.05 19.21
N GLN A 334 -10.21 -4.38 19.35
CA GLN A 334 -8.95 -5.11 19.51
C GLN A 334 -8.18 -5.21 18.18
N GLY A 335 -8.87 -5.43 17.06
CA GLY A 335 -8.24 -5.60 15.74
C GLY A 335 -7.56 -4.36 15.17
N ARG A 336 -7.88 -3.17 15.70
CA ARG A 336 -7.27 -1.87 15.33
C ARG A 336 -5.90 -1.63 15.96
N VAL A 337 -5.52 -2.43 16.96
CA VAL A 337 -4.28 -2.25 17.71
C VAL A 337 -3.34 -3.41 17.49
N LEU A 338 -2.09 -3.09 17.18
CA LEU A 338 -1.01 -4.05 17.00
C LEU A 338 0.09 -3.75 18.03
N GLY A 339 0.29 -4.67 18.97
CA GLY A 339 1.39 -4.57 19.94
C GLY A 339 2.71 -5.01 19.32
N HIS A 340 3.79 -4.28 19.63
CA HIS A 340 5.13 -4.63 19.15
C HIS A 340 5.74 -5.77 19.95
N SER A 341 6.49 -6.65 19.30
CA SER A 341 7.24 -7.75 19.94
C SER A 341 8.36 -7.24 20.85
N THR A 342 8.77 -5.98 20.65
CA THR A 342 9.77 -5.28 21.49
C THR A 342 9.21 -4.77 22.82
N ASN A 343 7.89 -4.84 23.04
CA ASN A 343 7.27 -4.47 24.31
C ASN A 343 7.82 -5.34 25.45
N ALA A 344 7.95 -4.75 26.63
CA ALA A 344 8.61 -5.45 27.73
C ALA A 344 7.79 -6.67 28.15
N ILE A 345 8.44 -7.79 28.44
CA ILE A 345 7.80 -9.02 28.94
C ILE A 345 7.02 -8.76 30.25
N THR A 346 7.42 -7.73 31.01
CA THR A 346 6.74 -7.30 32.23
C THR A 346 5.48 -6.49 32.00
N SER A 347 5.22 -6.03 30.77
CA SER A 347 4.00 -5.31 30.42
C SER A 347 2.82 -6.26 30.38
N THR A 348 1.72 -5.88 31.02
CA THR A 348 0.44 -6.59 30.96
C THR A 348 -0.62 -5.79 30.20
N THR A 349 -0.19 -4.77 29.47
CA THR A 349 -1.08 -3.82 28.80
C THR A 349 -1.84 -4.49 27.67
N GLN A 350 -3.16 -4.46 27.75
CA GLN A 350 -4.03 -4.77 26.64
C GLN A 350 -4.65 -3.46 26.15
N ALA A 351 -4.53 -3.22 24.86
CA ALA A 351 -4.96 -2.00 24.22
C ALA A 351 -6.08 -2.26 23.22
N GLN A 352 -7.02 -1.32 23.16
CA GLN A 352 -8.19 -1.31 22.30
C GLN A 352 -8.40 0.10 21.76
N VAL A 353 -9.08 0.23 20.61
CA VAL A 353 -9.40 1.55 20.03
C VAL A 353 -10.90 1.67 19.75
N THR A 354 -11.51 2.65 20.42
CA THR A 354 -12.91 3.03 20.23
C THR A 354 -12.97 4.24 19.30
N ILE A 355 -13.87 4.21 18.33
CA ILE A 355 -14.13 5.34 17.43
C ILE A 355 -15.25 6.18 18.04
N ASN A 356 -14.99 7.48 18.19
CA ASN A 356 -15.96 8.43 18.73
C ASN A 356 -16.61 9.27 17.63
N ASP A 357 -15.87 9.56 16.56
CA ASP A 357 -16.32 10.44 15.49
C ASP A 357 -15.66 10.02 14.17
N VAL A 358 -16.46 9.38 13.30
CA VAL A 358 -16.01 8.89 12.00
C VAL A 358 -15.60 10.03 11.06
N SER A 359 -16.18 11.23 11.22
CA SER A 359 -15.91 12.36 10.32
C SER A 359 -14.49 12.92 10.46
N LYS A 360 -13.87 12.71 11.62
CA LYS A 360 -12.50 13.15 11.96
C LYS A 360 -11.43 12.10 11.64
N LEU A 361 -11.82 10.89 11.24
CA LEU A 361 -10.86 9.84 10.95
C LEU A 361 -10.08 10.12 9.67
N THR A 362 -8.76 10.07 9.80
CA THR A 362 -7.82 10.08 8.67
C THR A 362 -7.48 8.65 8.25
N THR A 363 -6.74 8.53 7.15
CA THR A 363 -6.16 7.25 6.69
C THR A 363 -4.75 7.02 7.20
N ASP A 364 -4.34 7.77 8.22
CA ASP A 364 -2.98 7.69 8.76
C ASP A 364 -2.81 6.48 9.67
N GLU A 365 -1.58 5.99 9.75
CA GLU A 365 -1.18 5.05 10.80
C GLU A 365 -0.64 5.84 11.99
N PHE A 366 -0.96 5.39 13.20
CA PHE A 366 -0.54 6.02 14.44
C PHE A 366 0.26 5.05 15.30
N GLU A 367 1.08 5.58 16.20
CA GLU A 367 1.79 4.79 17.20
C GLU A 367 1.63 5.43 18.58
N VAL A 368 1.07 4.69 19.53
CA VAL A 368 1.05 5.09 20.94
C VAL A 368 2.27 4.50 21.63
N ARG A 369 3.08 5.36 22.23
CA ARG A 369 4.27 4.97 23.00
C ARG A 369 4.09 5.31 24.46
N PHE A 370 4.52 4.42 25.35
CA PHE A 370 4.61 4.70 26.77
C PHE A 370 6.06 5.00 27.18
N GLU A 371 6.34 6.27 27.47
CA GLU A 371 7.70 6.75 27.81
C GLU A 371 7.94 6.82 29.34
N GLY A 372 7.22 5.99 30.12
CA GLY A 372 7.40 5.85 31.57
C GLY A 372 6.60 6.84 32.43
N GLY A 373 5.87 7.76 31.82
CA GLY A 373 4.96 8.68 32.52
C GLY A 373 3.60 8.74 31.86
N ASN A 374 3.54 9.24 30.63
CA ASN A 374 2.30 9.34 29.85
C ASN A 374 2.38 8.50 28.58
N PHE A 375 1.21 8.12 28.07
CA PHE A 375 1.05 7.71 26.69
C PHE A 375 1.18 8.92 25.77
N THR A 376 1.98 8.78 24.72
CA THR A 376 2.13 9.78 23.67
C THR A 376 1.74 9.14 22.34
N LEU A 377 0.76 9.74 21.66
CA LEU A 377 0.33 9.39 20.32
C LEU A 377 1.23 10.08 19.30
N TYR A 378 1.73 9.31 18.33
CA TYR A 378 2.51 9.77 17.20
C TYR A 378 1.73 9.48 15.91
N ASN A 379 1.48 10.49 15.08
CA ASN A 379 1.00 10.27 13.71
C ASN A 379 2.22 9.94 12.84
N LEU A 380 2.24 8.75 12.23
CA LEU A 380 3.38 8.27 11.45
C LEU A 380 3.46 8.92 10.06
N THR A 381 2.36 9.50 9.58
CA THR A 381 2.31 10.25 8.32
C THR A 381 2.78 11.70 8.51
N SER A 382 2.18 12.44 9.46
CA SER A 382 2.47 13.87 9.65
C SER A 382 3.67 14.15 10.56
N GLY A 383 4.03 13.20 11.43
CA GLY A 383 5.02 13.39 12.49
C GLY A 383 4.49 14.16 13.71
N ASP A 384 3.20 14.51 13.73
CA ASP A 384 2.58 15.21 14.86
C ASP A 384 2.48 14.30 16.09
N THR A 385 2.57 14.92 17.26
CA THR A 385 2.44 14.22 18.55
C THR A 385 1.31 14.79 19.40
N GLU A 386 0.65 13.93 20.17
CA GLU A 386 -0.38 14.29 21.15
C GLU A 386 -0.13 13.54 22.47
N ASN A 387 -0.14 14.26 23.59
CA ASN A 387 -0.03 13.63 24.91
C ASN A 387 -1.41 13.14 25.35
N LEU A 388 -1.55 11.83 25.51
CA LEU A 388 -2.79 11.15 25.89
C LEU A 388 -2.99 11.08 27.41
N GLY A 389 -1.95 11.35 28.22
CA GLY A 389 -2.01 11.35 29.68
C GLY A 389 -1.47 10.07 30.32
N ALA A 390 -1.59 9.99 31.65
CA ALA A 390 -0.99 8.93 32.46
C ALA A 390 -1.84 7.64 32.45
N PRO A 391 -1.24 6.45 32.54
CA PRO A 391 -1.97 5.19 32.50
C PRO A 391 -2.97 5.06 33.67
N GLY A 392 -4.12 4.44 33.40
CA GLY A 392 -5.20 4.27 34.37
C GLY A 392 -5.92 5.57 34.71
N THR A 393 -5.86 6.57 33.83
CA THR A 393 -6.68 7.79 33.93
C THR A 393 -7.75 7.81 32.84
N GLY A 394 -8.83 8.56 33.07
CA GLY A 394 -9.79 8.91 32.01
C GLY A 394 -9.45 10.30 31.48
N VAL A 395 -9.12 10.41 30.20
CA VAL A 395 -8.69 11.66 29.55
C VAL A 395 -9.59 11.93 28.34
N PRO A 396 -10.33 13.05 28.30
CA PRO A 396 -10.49 14.08 29.34
C PRO A 396 -11.10 13.57 30.64
N VAL A 397 -10.95 14.36 31.72
CA VAL A 397 -11.53 14.04 33.03
C VAL A 397 -13.03 13.82 32.89
N GLY A 398 -13.49 12.62 33.24
CA GLY A 398 -14.89 12.19 33.10
C GLY A 398 -15.05 10.92 32.26
N GLU A 399 -14.07 10.62 31.40
CA GLU A 399 -14.01 9.36 30.67
C GLU A 399 -13.79 8.15 31.59
N PRO A 400 -14.17 6.93 31.17
CA PRO A 400 -13.84 5.71 31.89
C PRO A 400 -12.35 5.58 32.17
N VAL A 401 -12.00 4.95 33.29
CA VAL A 401 -10.61 4.70 33.66
C VAL A 401 -9.90 3.89 32.57
N GLY A 402 -8.75 4.37 32.13
CA GLY A 402 -7.99 3.77 31.04
C GLY A 402 -8.57 4.08 29.66
N THR A 403 -9.26 5.21 29.51
CA THR A 403 -9.72 5.72 28.21
C THR A 403 -9.05 7.04 27.93
N HIS A 404 -8.29 7.07 26.84
CA HIS A 404 -7.54 8.22 26.36
C HIS A 404 -8.08 8.70 25.02
N THR A 405 -8.97 9.68 25.07
CA THR A 405 -9.60 10.27 23.89
C THR A 405 -8.69 11.29 23.22
N SER A 406 -8.36 11.07 21.94
CA SER A 406 -7.66 12.07 21.13
C SER A 406 -8.62 13.21 20.80
N VAL A 407 -8.17 14.46 21.00
CA VAL A 407 -8.94 15.65 20.66
C VAL A 407 -8.95 15.90 19.15
N LYS A 408 -7.94 15.38 18.44
CA LYS A 408 -7.72 15.64 17.01
C LYS A 408 -8.31 14.58 16.09
N TYR A 409 -8.17 13.31 16.44
CA TYR A 409 -8.31 12.21 15.48
C TYR A 409 -9.60 11.40 15.62
N GLY A 410 -10.52 11.77 16.50
CA GLY A 410 -11.86 11.16 16.55
C GLY A 410 -11.92 9.74 17.12
N PHE A 411 -10.86 9.27 17.78
CA PHE A 411 -10.82 7.96 18.44
C PHE A 411 -10.23 8.05 19.85
N SER A 412 -10.53 7.03 20.67
CA SER A 412 -9.95 6.84 22.00
C SER A 412 -9.12 5.57 22.04
N PHE A 413 -7.92 5.70 22.59
CA PHE A 413 -7.08 4.57 22.99
C PHE A 413 -7.53 4.11 24.38
N VAL A 414 -7.91 2.85 24.50
CA VAL A 414 -8.36 2.25 25.75
C VAL A 414 -7.35 1.22 26.20
N GLU A 415 -6.74 1.42 27.36
CA GLU A 415 -5.79 0.50 27.94
C GLU A 415 -6.30 -0.16 29.22
N THR A 416 -5.88 -1.41 29.42
CA THR A 416 -6.05 -2.13 30.67
C THR A 416 -4.75 -2.81 31.04
N GLY A 417 -4.50 -3.03 32.34
CA GLY A 417 -3.23 -3.58 32.82
C GLY A 417 -2.18 -2.51 33.13
N THR A 418 -0.92 -2.93 33.26
CA THR A 418 0.19 -2.05 33.67
C THR A 418 1.22 -1.94 32.54
N PRO A 419 1.43 -0.74 31.97
CA PRO A 419 2.45 -0.54 30.94
C PRO A 419 3.85 -0.48 31.51
N ALA A 420 4.81 -0.90 30.69
CA ALA A 420 6.23 -0.82 30.97
C ALA A 420 6.87 0.21 30.05
N ALA A 421 7.79 1.02 30.58
CA ALA A 421 8.46 2.06 29.80
C ALA A 421 9.13 1.44 28.54
N GLY A 422 8.83 2.01 27.38
CA GLY A 422 9.27 1.52 26.08
C GLY A 422 8.19 0.76 25.28
N ASP A 423 7.02 0.48 25.86
CA ASP A 423 5.92 -0.15 25.14
C ASP A 423 5.42 0.72 23.98
N LYS A 424 5.08 0.06 22.86
CA LYS A 424 4.59 0.64 21.62
C LYS A 424 3.37 -0.15 21.10
N PHE A 425 2.40 0.60 20.60
CA PHE A 425 1.18 0.07 19.98
C PHE A 425 0.92 0.82 18.69
N THR A 426 0.95 0.11 17.56
CA THR A 426 0.54 0.69 16.27
C THR A 426 -0.98 0.63 16.16
N ILE A 427 -1.59 1.76 15.81
CA ILE A 427 -3.02 1.94 15.70
C ILE A 427 -3.36 2.26 14.25
N ILE A 428 -4.29 1.47 13.70
CA ILE A 428 -4.88 1.72 12.39
C ILE A 428 -6.40 1.82 12.63
N PRO A 429 -6.96 3.03 12.84
CA PRO A 429 -8.31 3.20 13.35
C PRO A 429 -9.38 2.51 12.49
N THR A 430 -9.18 2.48 11.18
CA THR A 430 -10.18 1.94 10.25
C THR A 430 -10.06 0.43 10.03
N LYS A 431 -8.93 -0.19 10.43
CA LYS A 431 -8.57 -1.58 10.10
C LYS A 431 -9.71 -2.57 10.34
N ASN A 432 -9.91 -3.46 9.36
CA ASN A 432 -10.88 -4.57 9.36
C ASN A 432 -12.36 -4.16 9.31
N SER A 433 -12.68 -2.88 9.20
CA SER A 433 -14.08 -2.43 9.19
C SER A 433 -14.84 -2.96 7.97
N ALA A 434 -14.19 -3.07 6.82
CA ALA A 434 -14.80 -3.67 5.63
C ALA A 434 -14.81 -5.21 5.68
N ALA A 435 -13.82 -5.84 6.34
CA ALA A 435 -13.71 -7.30 6.44
C ALA A 435 -14.68 -7.94 7.44
N LEU A 436 -15.08 -7.18 8.47
CA LEU A 436 -15.98 -7.62 9.55
C LEU A 436 -17.36 -6.97 9.46
N MET A 437 -17.65 -6.31 8.34
CA MET A 437 -18.97 -5.76 8.07
C MET A 437 -19.93 -6.91 7.80
N GLU A 438 -20.98 -7.01 8.62
CA GLU A 438 -22.04 -8.00 8.50
C GLU A 438 -23.39 -7.34 8.77
N ALA A 439 -24.46 -7.82 8.13
CA ALA A 439 -25.80 -7.35 8.47
C ALA A 439 -26.29 -8.11 9.73
N THR A 440 -26.52 -7.38 10.83
CA THR A 440 -26.86 -7.96 12.14
C THR A 440 -28.37 -8.18 12.32
N LEU A 441 -29.20 -7.45 11.57
CA LEU A 441 -30.65 -7.67 11.58
C LEU A 441 -31.00 -9.01 10.91
N THR A 442 -31.95 -9.73 11.50
CA THR A 442 -32.45 -11.00 10.97
C THR A 442 -33.92 -10.94 10.54
N ASP A 443 -34.64 -9.92 10.97
CA ASP A 443 -36.04 -9.66 10.62
C ASP A 443 -36.16 -8.31 9.90
N GLY A 444 -36.85 -8.31 8.75
CA GLY A 444 -37.14 -7.07 8.01
C GLY A 444 -38.05 -6.12 8.80
N ASN A 445 -38.94 -6.63 9.64
CA ASN A 445 -39.83 -5.78 10.43
C ASN A 445 -39.08 -4.90 11.45
N ALA A 446 -37.83 -5.25 11.78
CA ALA A 446 -36.94 -4.49 12.65
C ALA A 446 -36.33 -3.24 11.98
N ILE A 447 -36.51 -3.05 10.67
CA ILE A 447 -36.09 -1.80 10.00
C ILE A 447 -36.87 -0.62 10.61
N ALA A 448 -36.19 0.42 11.06
CA ALA A 448 -36.86 1.58 11.61
C ALA A 448 -37.32 2.49 10.47
N ALA A 449 -38.62 2.52 10.18
CA ALA A 449 -39.15 3.36 9.08
C ALA A 449 -40.01 4.53 9.57
N SER A 450 -40.53 4.42 10.79
CA SER A 450 -41.38 5.45 11.40
C SER A 450 -40.56 6.39 12.24
N THR A 451 -40.85 7.69 12.15
CA THR A 451 -40.39 8.65 13.17
C THR A 451 -41.17 8.40 14.46
N ALA A 452 -40.52 8.62 15.62
CA ALA A 452 -41.20 8.51 16.91
C ALA A 452 -42.15 9.68 17.17
N ILE A 453 -41.72 10.88 16.80
CA ILE A 453 -42.40 12.13 17.08
C ILE A 453 -42.49 12.98 15.82
N GLY A 454 -43.40 13.94 15.83
CA GLY A 454 -43.62 14.83 14.68
C GLY A 454 -44.11 16.19 15.11
N VAL A 455 -43.66 17.21 14.37
CA VAL A 455 -44.09 18.59 14.55
C VAL A 455 -45.26 18.89 13.62
N THR A 456 -46.31 19.48 14.18
CA THR A 456 -47.46 20.01 13.44
C THR A 456 -47.62 21.50 13.75
N PRO A 457 -47.38 22.40 12.77
CA PRO A 457 -47.59 23.83 12.96
C PRO A 457 -49.10 24.15 13.06
N SER A 458 -49.44 25.17 13.86
CA SER A 458 -50.82 25.66 13.95
C SER A 458 -51.24 26.37 12.67
N THR A 459 -52.50 26.20 12.28
CA THR A 459 -53.10 26.93 11.14
C THR A 459 -53.20 28.45 11.37
N ASN A 460 -53.00 28.90 12.61
CA ASN A 460 -52.99 30.32 12.96
C ASN A 460 -51.59 30.95 12.86
N ASN A 461 -50.54 30.17 12.56
CA ASN A 461 -49.20 30.71 12.32
C ASN A 461 -49.23 31.53 11.03
N VAL A 462 -48.65 32.73 11.08
CA VAL A 462 -48.70 33.73 10.00
C VAL A 462 -47.31 34.05 9.44
N SER A 463 -46.27 33.47 10.03
CA SER A 463 -44.87 33.71 9.74
C SER A 463 -44.19 32.54 9.02
N ASP A 464 -42.92 32.73 8.64
CA ASP A 464 -42.02 31.69 8.13
C ASP A 464 -41.32 30.88 9.22
N GLY A 465 -41.78 30.99 10.47
CA GLY A 465 -41.26 30.22 11.61
C GLY A 465 -41.39 28.73 11.39
N LYS A 466 -40.33 27.99 11.70
CA LYS A 466 -40.31 26.54 11.63
C LYS A 466 -39.65 25.94 12.87
N ILE A 467 -40.21 24.81 13.30
CA ILE A 467 -39.60 23.94 14.28
C ILE A 467 -39.32 22.61 13.61
N GLU A 468 -38.05 22.20 13.62
CA GLU A 468 -37.60 20.93 13.06
C GLU A 468 -37.02 20.06 14.19
N ILE A 469 -37.30 18.76 14.15
CA ILE A 469 -36.63 17.80 15.03
C ILE A 469 -35.29 17.47 14.37
N ILE A 470 -34.19 17.89 14.98
CA ILE A 470 -32.85 17.76 14.39
C ILE A 470 -32.11 16.51 14.85
N ASN A 471 -32.46 15.98 16.04
CA ASN A 471 -31.83 14.78 16.58
C ASN A 471 -32.80 14.01 17.48
N VAL A 472 -32.81 12.68 17.37
CA VAL A 472 -33.57 11.78 18.24
C VAL A 472 -32.58 10.78 18.82
N MET A 473 -32.24 10.98 20.09
CA MET A 473 -31.28 10.16 20.83
C MET A 473 -31.92 8.87 21.35
N ASN A 474 -33.16 8.97 21.85
CA ASN A 474 -33.95 7.81 22.22
C ASN A 474 -35.41 7.98 21.75
N PRO A 475 -35.83 7.27 20.68
CA PRO A 475 -37.16 7.41 20.12
C PRO A 475 -38.28 6.87 21.05
N GLU A 476 -38.00 5.88 21.90
CA GLU A 476 -38.98 5.36 22.87
C GLU A 476 -39.24 6.37 24.00
N ASP A 477 -38.16 6.97 24.52
CA ASP A 477 -38.27 8.04 25.53
C ASP A 477 -38.90 9.29 24.93
N ALA A 478 -38.56 9.65 23.68
CA ALA A 478 -39.15 10.78 22.98
C ALA A 478 -40.67 10.61 22.81
N LYS A 479 -41.11 9.40 22.45
CA LYS A 479 -42.52 9.05 22.34
C LYS A 479 -43.23 9.10 23.69
N SER A 480 -42.61 8.56 24.74
CA SER A 480 -43.14 8.61 26.11
C SER A 480 -43.29 10.05 26.61
N PHE A 481 -42.26 10.88 26.38
CA PHE A 481 -42.24 12.28 26.80
C PHE A 481 -43.27 13.15 26.06
N THR A 482 -43.56 12.85 24.79
CA THR A 482 -44.55 13.56 23.97
C THR A 482 -45.94 12.94 24.01
N GLY A 483 -46.14 11.85 24.76
CA GLY A 483 -47.39 11.10 24.78
C GLY A 483 -48.61 11.86 25.31
N THR A 484 -48.38 12.89 26.14
CA THR A 484 -49.44 13.82 26.60
C THR A 484 -49.70 14.96 25.63
N GLY A 485 -48.81 15.18 24.66
CA GLY A 485 -48.73 16.33 23.75
C GLY A 485 -47.82 17.43 24.30
N LEU A 486 -46.97 18.00 23.44
CA LEU A 486 -46.18 19.19 23.75
C LEU A 486 -46.58 20.34 22.84
N THR A 487 -46.56 21.55 23.37
CA THR A 487 -46.78 22.78 22.60
C THR A 487 -45.58 23.70 22.76
N VAL A 488 -45.02 24.14 21.63
CA VAL A 488 -43.99 25.17 21.59
C VAL A 488 -44.63 26.46 21.10
N ASP A 489 -44.58 27.46 21.95
CA ASP A 489 -44.98 28.82 21.63
C ASP A 489 -43.78 29.67 21.32
N VAL A 490 -43.88 30.50 20.29
CA VAL A 490 -42.87 31.52 20.02
C VAL A 490 -43.55 32.87 19.82
N VAL A 491 -43.02 33.88 20.50
CA VAL A 491 -43.53 35.25 20.50
C VAL A 491 -42.37 36.24 20.39
N GLU A 492 -42.57 37.37 19.70
CA GLU A 492 -41.60 38.46 19.73
C GLU A 492 -41.62 39.15 21.10
N SER A 493 -40.46 39.28 21.75
CA SER A 493 -40.34 39.83 23.12
C SER A 493 -40.86 41.26 23.22
N ALA A 494 -40.60 42.06 22.18
CA ALA A 494 -41.19 43.38 22.00
C ALA A 494 -41.33 43.66 20.50
N PRO A 495 -42.42 44.30 20.02
CA PRO A 495 -42.61 44.53 18.60
C PRO A 495 -41.43 45.26 17.95
N GLY A 496 -40.78 44.63 16.97
CA GLY A 496 -39.61 45.16 16.27
C GLY A 496 -38.29 45.04 17.04
N SER A 497 -38.22 44.25 18.12
CA SER A 497 -36.96 44.01 18.84
C SER A 497 -36.03 43.08 18.08
N GLY A 498 -36.56 42.22 17.21
CA GLY A 498 -35.81 41.14 16.58
C GLY A 498 -35.33 40.07 17.57
N ILE A 499 -35.93 39.99 18.76
CA ILE A 499 -35.69 38.94 19.76
C ILE A 499 -36.99 38.17 19.95
N PHE A 500 -36.90 36.84 19.88
CA PHE A 500 -38.03 35.92 19.99
C PHE A 500 -37.91 35.09 21.25
N ASP A 501 -38.92 35.15 22.11
CA ASP A 501 -39.05 34.27 23.28
C ASP A 501 -39.79 32.99 22.89
N TYR A 502 -39.20 31.84 23.19
CA TYR A 502 -39.86 30.55 23.05
C TYR A 502 -40.22 29.96 24.41
N ARG A 503 -41.33 29.21 24.46
CA ARG A 503 -41.80 28.50 25.64
C ARG A 503 -42.32 27.13 25.24
N VAL A 504 -41.86 26.09 25.92
CA VAL A 504 -42.31 24.72 25.70
C VAL A 504 -43.20 24.31 26.87
N PHE A 505 -44.41 23.86 26.55
CA PHE A 505 -45.42 23.42 27.50
C PHE A 505 -45.76 21.94 27.30
N ASP A 506 -46.01 21.24 28.41
CA ASP A 506 -46.80 20.01 28.41
C ASP A 506 -48.28 20.37 28.30
N THR A 507 -49.05 19.67 27.48
CA THR A 507 -50.50 19.88 27.33
C THR A 507 -51.34 19.31 28.48
N ALA A 508 -50.71 19.00 29.61
CA ALA A 508 -51.39 18.79 30.89
C ALA A 508 -52.38 19.92 31.23
N THR A 509 -53.38 19.64 32.06
CA THR A 509 -54.35 20.66 32.52
C THR A 509 -54.20 20.85 34.04
N PRO A 510 -53.64 21.99 34.52
CA PRO A 510 -53.17 23.16 33.77
C PRO A 510 -51.82 22.92 33.04
N PRO A 511 -51.52 23.64 31.94
CA PRO A 511 -50.29 23.48 31.18
C PRO A 511 -49.05 23.76 32.03
N ALA A 512 -48.09 22.83 32.02
CA ALA A 512 -46.85 22.96 32.76
C ALA A 512 -45.73 23.46 31.84
N LEU A 513 -45.04 24.53 32.24
CA LEU A 513 -43.85 25.02 31.51
C LEU A 513 -42.69 24.05 31.73
N ILE A 514 -42.13 23.54 30.63
CA ILE A 514 -40.97 22.64 30.62
C ILE A 514 -39.68 23.45 30.55
N THR A 515 -39.59 24.33 29.56
CA THR A 515 -38.42 25.18 29.32
C THR A 515 -38.82 26.44 28.55
N SER A 516 -37.97 27.46 28.61
CA SER A 516 -38.13 28.71 27.89
C SER A 516 -36.78 29.37 27.68
N GLY A 517 -36.66 30.14 26.60
CA GLY A 517 -35.46 30.92 26.30
C GLY A 517 -35.75 31.96 25.24
N ASN A 518 -34.70 32.52 24.64
CA ASN A 518 -34.83 33.48 23.54
C ASN A 518 -33.74 33.28 22.49
N TYR A 519 -34.00 33.77 21.28
CA TYR A 519 -33.06 33.80 20.17
C TYR A 519 -33.27 35.06 19.32
N ASN A 520 -32.27 35.47 18.54
CA ASN A 520 -32.37 36.65 17.69
C ASN A 520 -32.91 36.29 16.29
N ALA A 521 -33.49 37.27 15.61
CA ALA A 521 -33.86 37.15 14.22
C ALA A 521 -32.66 36.79 13.33
N GLY A 522 -32.83 35.77 12.50
CA GLY A 522 -31.77 35.20 11.66
C GLY A 522 -30.93 34.11 12.34
N ASP A 523 -30.99 33.98 13.67
CA ASP A 523 -30.38 32.88 14.41
C ASP A 523 -31.37 31.71 14.53
N SER A 524 -30.86 30.54 14.93
CA SER A 524 -31.65 29.39 15.36
C SER A 524 -31.29 28.99 16.78
N GLU A 525 -32.25 28.39 17.49
CA GLU A 525 -32.04 27.88 18.84
C GLU A 525 -32.30 26.39 18.91
N VAL A 526 -31.36 25.65 19.49
CA VAL A 526 -31.49 24.22 19.73
C VAL A 526 -31.94 23.99 21.17
N VAL A 527 -33.06 23.29 21.33
CA VAL A 527 -33.65 23.00 22.63
C VAL A 527 -33.62 21.50 22.90
N ASP A 528 -32.95 21.13 23.98
CA ASP A 528 -32.91 19.77 24.53
C ASP A 528 -34.21 19.43 25.26
N LEU A 529 -34.85 18.31 24.88
CA LEU A 529 -36.11 17.85 25.47
C LEU A 529 -36.02 16.37 25.89
N PRO A 530 -36.24 16.05 27.19
CA PRO A 530 -36.36 16.98 28.33
C PRO A 530 -35.08 17.79 28.60
N PRO A 531 -35.19 18.99 29.20
CA PRO A 531 -34.04 19.81 29.54
C PRO A 531 -33.24 19.23 30.73
N SER A 532 -31.97 19.65 30.86
CA SER A 532 -31.09 19.33 31.98
C SER A 532 -31.78 19.58 33.35
N PRO A 533 -31.64 18.69 34.34
CA PRO A 533 -30.63 17.62 34.48
C PRO A 533 -31.00 16.26 33.88
N SER A 534 -32.16 16.11 33.25
CA SER A 534 -32.54 14.86 32.59
C SER A 534 -31.74 14.63 31.31
N THR A 535 -31.51 13.37 30.93
CA THR A 535 -30.94 13.04 29.63
C THR A 535 -31.93 13.42 28.54
N PRO A 536 -31.53 14.21 27.53
CA PRO A 536 -32.44 14.60 26.46
C PRO A 536 -32.77 13.38 25.59
N ALA A 537 -34.05 13.25 25.23
CA ALA A 537 -34.54 12.17 24.36
C ALA A 537 -34.49 12.61 22.89
N PHE A 538 -34.71 13.89 22.62
CA PHE A 538 -34.62 14.50 21.30
C PHE A 538 -34.28 15.99 21.40
N GLN A 539 -33.91 16.58 20.26
CA GLN A 539 -33.61 17.99 20.11
C GLN A 539 -34.51 18.60 19.05
N ILE A 540 -34.99 19.80 19.33
CA ILE A 540 -35.69 20.63 18.34
C ILE A 540 -34.85 21.84 18.01
N GLU A 541 -34.88 22.26 16.76
CA GLU A 541 -34.34 23.53 16.30
C GLU A 541 -35.50 24.46 15.98
N ILE A 542 -35.51 25.62 16.63
CA ILE A 542 -36.45 26.70 16.39
C ILE A 542 -35.73 27.71 15.48
N SER A 543 -36.30 28.00 14.32
CA SER A 543 -35.69 28.91 13.34
C SER A 543 -36.76 29.67 12.54
N GLY A 544 -36.34 30.73 11.83
CA GLY A 544 -37.21 31.59 11.04
C GLY A 544 -37.44 32.96 11.68
N ASN A 545 -37.89 33.91 10.86
CA ASN A 545 -38.05 35.31 11.25
C ASN A 545 -39.51 35.58 11.59
N LEU A 546 -39.86 35.36 12.85
CA LEU A 546 -41.24 35.48 13.32
C LEU A 546 -41.75 36.93 13.22
N LEU A 547 -42.92 37.15 12.59
CA LEU A 547 -43.53 38.49 12.47
C LEU A 547 -44.51 38.75 13.62
N GLY A 548 -44.09 39.53 14.62
CA GLY A 548 -44.83 39.80 15.86
C GLY A 548 -45.83 40.97 15.83
N SER A 549 -46.71 41.10 14.82
CA SER A 549 -47.76 42.15 14.91
C SER A 549 -49.16 41.69 14.47
N GLY A 550 -50.12 41.70 15.42
CA GLY A 550 -51.55 41.50 15.19
C GLY A 550 -52.26 40.61 16.23
N ASN A 551 -53.60 40.52 16.16
CA ASN A 551 -54.33 39.38 16.74
C ASN A 551 -53.83 38.13 16.01
N ASN A 552 -53.09 37.24 16.70
CA ASN A 552 -52.33 36.07 16.19
C ASN A 552 -50.78 36.24 16.12
N ALA A 553 -50.17 37.14 16.89
CA ALA A 553 -48.71 37.29 16.99
C ALA A 553 -47.96 36.16 17.74
N ARG A 554 -48.68 35.13 18.23
CA ARG A 554 -48.11 33.94 18.88
C ARG A 554 -48.14 32.80 17.87
N GLU A 555 -46.96 32.29 17.53
CA GLU A 555 -46.85 31.07 16.74
C GLU A 555 -46.87 29.87 17.68
N GLU A 556 -47.61 28.85 17.28
CA GLU A 556 -47.82 27.65 18.06
C GLU A 556 -47.49 26.43 17.21
N PHE A 557 -46.68 25.53 17.76
CA PHE A 557 -46.29 24.28 17.14
C PHE A 557 -46.57 23.16 18.13
N SER A 558 -47.25 22.11 17.69
CA SER A 558 -47.50 20.93 18.51
C SER A 558 -46.53 19.82 18.15
N ILE A 559 -45.91 19.21 19.16
CA ILE A 559 -45.05 18.03 19.03
C ILE A 559 -45.78 16.88 19.70
N ASN A 560 -46.13 15.87 18.90
CA ASN A 560 -46.91 14.73 19.35
C ASN A 560 -46.26 13.41 18.89
N ASP A 561 -46.75 12.32 19.46
CA ASP A 561 -46.49 10.97 18.93
C ASP A 561 -46.85 10.94 17.44
N ALA A 562 -45.87 10.60 16.60
CA ALA A 562 -46.03 10.44 15.16
C ALA A 562 -45.86 8.99 14.72
N PHE A 563 -45.70 8.06 15.66
CA PHE A 563 -45.55 6.66 15.35
C PHE A 563 -46.78 6.15 14.59
N GLY A 564 -46.53 5.40 13.52
CA GLY A 564 -47.56 4.66 12.84
C GLY A 564 -46.97 3.67 11.86
N VAL A 565 -47.60 2.51 11.70
CA VAL A 565 -47.16 1.49 10.74
C VAL A 565 -47.16 2.00 9.29
N GLY A 566 -47.94 3.06 9.01
CA GLY A 566 -47.97 3.78 7.72
C GLY A 566 -47.05 4.99 7.63
N ASN A 567 -46.27 5.31 8.68
CA ASN A 567 -45.34 6.43 8.68
C ASN A 567 -43.98 5.97 8.14
N GLY A 568 -43.58 6.48 6.98
CA GLY A 568 -42.30 6.19 6.32
C GLY A 568 -41.30 7.34 6.37
N LYS A 569 -41.59 8.40 7.17
CA LYS A 569 -40.76 9.62 7.20
C LYS A 569 -39.32 9.33 7.64
N HIS A 570 -39.11 8.36 8.53
CA HIS A 570 -37.76 8.02 8.97
C HIS A 570 -36.99 7.24 7.91
N ALA A 571 -37.66 6.37 7.15
CA ALA A 571 -37.04 5.73 5.98
C ALA A 571 -36.57 6.77 4.94
N VAL A 572 -37.28 7.90 4.78
CA VAL A 572 -36.79 9.04 3.97
C VAL A 572 -35.53 9.67 4.57
N VAL A 573 -35.48 9.86 5.90
CA VAL A 573 -34.29 10.38 6.59
C VAL A 573 -33.10 9.46 6.38
N MET A 574 -33.29 8.14 6.58
CA MET A 574 -32.26 7.15 6.32
C MET A 574 -31.83 7.16 4.84
N ALA A 575 -32.76 7.30 3.89
CA ALA A 575 -32.44 7.37 2.46
C ALA A 575 -31.64 8.63 2.08
N LYS A 576 -31.83 9.75 2.80
CA LYS A 576 -31.07 10.99 2.58
C LYS A 576 -29.63 10.92 3.08
N THR A 577 -29.26 9.93 3.90
CA THR A 577 -27.87 9.75 4.35
C THR A 577 -26.90 9.54 3.17
N GLN A 578 -27.37 9.04 2.02
CA GLN A 578 -26.57 8.91 0.80
C GLN A 578 -26.08 10.26 0.23
N GLU A 579 -26.78 11.35 0.54
CA GLU A 579 -26.47 12.71 0.08
C GLU A 579 -25.55 13.46 1.04
N VAL A 580 -25.38 12.96 2.26
CA VAL A 580 -24.60 13.60 3.31
C VAL A 580 -23.12 13.28 3.13
N GLY A 581 -22.29 14.31 3.22
CA GLY A 581 -20.85 14.14 3.30
C GLY A 581 -20.47 13.61 4.69
N VAL A 582 -19.86 12.43 4.75
CA VAL A 582 -19.50 11.79 6.03
C VAL A 582 -18.01 11.47 6.12
N THR A 583 -17.35 11.20 4.99
CA THR A 583 -15.90 10.99 4.96
C THR A 583 -15.17 12.30 4.61
N ASN A 584 -13.85 12.31 4.87
CA ASN A 584 -12.95 13.43 4.56
C ASN A 584 -13.37 14.76 5.21
N GLY A 585 -13.68 14.74 6.52
CA GLY A 585 -14.16 15.92 7.25
C GLY A 585 -15.57 16.35 6.84
N GLY A 586 -16.43 15.40 6.47
CA GLY A 586 -17.83 15.65 6.10
C GLY A 586 -18.03 16.20 4.68
N LYS A 587 -17.09 15.97 3.76
CA LYS A 587 -17.10 16.58 2.40
C LYS A 587 -17.44 15.60 1.29
N GLU A 588 -17.37 14.31 1.56
CA GLU A 588 -17.55 13.26 0.57
C GLU A 588 -18.70 12.33 0.99
N THR A 589 -19.61 12.10 0.05
CA THR A 589 -20.62 11.05 0.16
C THR A 589 -19.99 9.68 -0.06
N PHE A 590 -20.70 8.61 0.32
CA PHE A 590 -20.21 7.24 0.16
C PHE A 590 -19.74 6.91 -1.27
N SER A 591 -20.59 7.17 -2.25
CA SER A 591 -20.30 6.87 -3.66
C SER A 591 -19.16 7.74 -4.20
N LYS A 592 -19.04 9.01 -3.75
CA LYS A 592 -17.95 9.90 -4.13
C LYS A 592 -16.62 9.42 -3.58
N SER A 593 -16.58 9.00 -2.32
CA SER A 593 -15.36 8.51 -1.67
C SER A 593 -14.83 7.25 -2.38
N LEU A 594 -15.71 6.31 -2.73
CA LEU A 594 -15.33 5.12 -3.50
C LEU A 594 -14.84 5.46 -4.91
N ALA A 595 -15.52 6.37 -5.61
CA ALA A 595 -15.13 6.81 -6.95
C ALA A 595 -13.75 7.50 -6.94
N VAL A 596 -13.45 8.30 -5.92
CA VAL A 596 -12.12 8.93 -5.74
C VAL A 596 -11.06 7.85 -5.52
N SER A 597 -11.30 6.88 -4.62
CA SER A 597 -10.35 5.79 -4.36
C SER A 597 -10.06 4.97 -5.61
N THR A 598 -11.08 4.59 -6.37
CA THR A 598 -10.91 3.89 -7.66
C THR A 598 -10.13 4.74 -8.66
N SER A 599 -10.44 6.04 -8.77
CA SER A 599 -9.73 6.94 -9.68
C SER A 599 -8.25 7.12 -9.31
N VAL A 600 -7.92 7.16 -8.01
CA VAL A 600 -6.54 7.28 -7.53
C VAL A 600 -5.76 6.02 -7.89
N VAL A 601 -6.33 4.83 -7.69
CA VAL A 601 -5.69 3.57 -8.06
C VAL A 601 -5.45 3.50 -9.57
N GLY A 602 -6.46 3.83 -10.39
CA GLY A 602 -6.31 3.84 -11.85
C GLY A 602 -5.26 4.84 -12.34
N ALA A 603 -5.17 6.03 -11.72
CA ALA A 603 -4.12 6.99 -12.01
C ALA A 603 -2.72 6.46 -11.64
N LYS A 604 -2.58 5.78 -10.50
CA LYS A 604 -1.31 5.12 -10.11
C LYS A 604 -0.91 4.03 -11.11
N ALA A 605 -1.84 3.19 -11.53
CA ALA A 605 -1.59 2.14 -12.53
C ALA A 605 -1.14 2.73 -13.88
N SER A 606 -1.84 3.75 -14.38
CA SER A 606 -1.46 4.42 -15.63
C SER A 606 -0.08 5.10 -15.55
N ASN A 607 0.25 5.72 -14.42
CA ASN A 607 1.59 6.31 -14.21
C ASN A 607 2.69 5.23 -14.11
N ALA A 608 2.40 4.09 -13.49
CA ALA A 608 3.32 2.97 -13.42
C ALA A 608 3.58 2.35 -14.81
N GLU A 609 2.55 2.28 -15.67
CA GLU A 609 2.69 1.87 -17.07
C GLU A 609 3.64 2.77 -17.85
N LEU A 610 3.44 4.09 -17.79
CA LEU A 610 4.35 5.05 -18.42
C LEU A 610 5.80 4.94 -17.89
N THR A 611 5.95 4.66 -16.59
CA THR A 611 7.26 4.50 -15.95
C THR A 611 7.95 3.23 -16.42
N ALA A 612 7.21 2.12 -16.55
CA ALA A 612 7.69 0.85 -17.08
C ALA A 612 8.17 1.00 -18.53
N ASP A 613 7.37 1.62 -19.40
CA ASP A 613 7.73 1.87 -20.80
C ASP A 613 9.02 2.70 -20.93
N THR A 614 9.14 3.73 -20.09
CA THR A 614 10.34 4.58 -20.04
C THR A 614 11.56 3.79 -19.56
N ALA A 615 11.41 3.00 -18.50
CA ALA A 615 12.48 2.16 -17.96
C ALA A 615 12.93 1.11 -18.99
N GLN A 616 12.00 0.53 -19.75
CA GLN A 616 12.27 -0.44 -20.81
C GLN A 616 13.07 0.19 -21.94
N ALA A 617 12.73 1.41 -22.36
CA ALA A 617 13.47 2.15 -23.37
C ALA A 617 14.91 2.44 -22.93
N LEU A 618 15.10 2.89 -21.68
CA LEU A 618 16.42 3.17 -21.10
C LEU A 618 17.27 1.90 -20.97
N PHE A 619 16.67 0.80 -20.49
CA PHE A 619 17.34 -0.50 -20.44
C PHE A 619 17.77 -0.95 -21.84
N THR A 620 16.88 -0.87 -22.83
CA THR A 620 17.18 -1.26 -24.22
C THR A 620 18.33 -0.44 -24.78
N GLN A 621 18.37 0.87 -24.51
CA GLN A 621 19.47 1.74 -24.92
C GLN A 621 20.80 1.33 -24.26
N ALA A 622 20.79 1.08 -22.95
CA ALA A 622 21.99 0.67 -22.20
C ALA A 622 22.48 -0.72 -22.63
N TYR A 623 21.57 -1.66 -22.85
CA TYR A 623 21.84 -2.99 -23.37
C TYR A 623 22.51 -2.91 -24.75
N ASN A 624 21.92 -2.17 -25.69
CA ASN A 624 22.50 -2.00 -27.03
C ASN A 624 23.89 -1.35 -27.01
N ARG A 625 24.11 -0.39 -26.09
CA ARG A 625 25.44 0.22 -25.89
C ARG A 625 26.46 -0.82 -25.42
N ASN A 626 26.12 -1.65 -24.44
CA ASN A 626 26.99 -2.73 -24.00
C ASN A 626 27.25 -3.75 -25.13
N GLN A 627 26.21 -4.18 -25.84
CA GLN A 627 26.33 -5.14 -26.96
C GLN A 627 27.19 -4.60 -28.11
N SER A 628 27.20 -3.29 -28.36
CA SER A 628 28.06 -2.70 -29.40
C SER A 628 29.56 -2.84 -29.13
N THR A 629 29.94 -3.02 -27.85
CA THR A 629 31.35 -3.14 -27.44
C THR A 629 31.73 -4.59 -27.09
N SER A 630 30.85 -5.26 -26.35
CA SER A 630 31.11 -6.57 -25.76
C SER A 630 30.46 -7.72 -26.56
N GLY A 631 29.48 -7.42 -27.41
CA GLY A 631 28.73 -8.42 -28.17
C GLY A 631 29.52 -9.03 -29.34
N VAL A 632 29.08 -10.21 -29.76
CA VAL A 632 29.66 -10.92 -30.91
C VAL A 632 29.02 -10.44 -32.21
N ASN A 633 29.83 -9.89 -33.11
CA ASN A 633 29.41 -9.53 -34.47
C ASN A 633 29.83 -10.63 -35.45
N LEU A 634 28.86 -11.36 -36.01
CA LEU A 634 29.12 -12.50 -36.89
C LEU A 634 29.87 -12.12 -38.17
N ASP A 635 29.67 -10.91 -38.71
CA ASP A 635 30.38 -10.46 -39.90
C ASP A 635 31.85 -10.19 -39.60
N GLU A 636 32.13 -9.59 -38.43
CA GLU A 636 33.50 -9.36 -37.96
C GLU A 636 34.21 -10.69 -37.63
N GLU A 637 33.53 -11.61 -36.93
CA GLU A 637 34.06 -12.93 -36.65
C GLU A 637 34.31 -13.74 -37.92
N ALA A 638 33.42 -13.66 -38.92
CA ALA A 638 33.62 -14.34 -40.21
C ALA A 638 34.83 -13.79 -40.98
N ALA A 639 35.00 -12.46 -41.00
CA ALA A 639 36.17 -11.82 -41.61
C ALA A 639 37.47 -12.20 -40.88
N ASN A 640 37.44 -12.21 -39.55
CA ASN A 640 38.57 -12.65 -38.71
C ASN A 640 38.90 -14.12 -38.95
N LEU A 641 37.89 -14.99 -39.09
CA LEU A 641 38.07 -16.41 -39.38
C LEU A 641 38.81 -16.61 -40.70
N LEU A 642 38.42 -15.90 -41.76
CA LEU A 642 39.12 -15.94 -43.05
C LEU A 642 40.57 -15.42 -42.93
N LYS A 643 40.77 -14.31 -42.22
CA LYS A 643 42.10 -13.73 -41.99
C LYS A 643 43.02 -14.71 -41.27
N PHE A 644 42.54 -15.36 -40.21
CA PHE A 644 43.33 -16.31 -39.42
C PHE A 644 43.53 -17.64 -40.16
N GLN A 645 42.60 -18.08 -41.01
CA GLN A 645 42.79 -19.23 -41.90
C GLN A 645 43.91 -18.97 -42.91
N GLN A 646 43.94 -17.78 -43.53
CA GLN A 646 45.02 -17.39 -44.44
C GLN A 646 46.38 -17.32 -43.72
N ALA A 647 46.40 -16.76 -42.50
CA ALA A 647 47.62 -16.71 -41.69
C ALA A 647 48.13 -18.12 -41.33
N TYR A 648 47.24 -19.05 -40.97
CA TYR A 648 47.56 -20.44 -40.68
C TYR A 648 48.14 -21.17 -41.91
N GLN A 649 47.53 -20.98 -43.09
CA GLN A 649 48.01 -21.55 -44.35
C GLN A 649 49.40 -20.99 -44.73
N ALA A 650 49.59 -19.67 -44.61
CA ALA A 650 50.86 -19.02 -44.90
C ALA A 650 51.98 -19.50 -43.96
N ALA A 651 51.70 -19.61 -42.65
CA ALA A 651 52.65 -20.15 -41.68
C ALA A 651 53.02 -21.61 -41.96
N SER A 652 52.05 -22.43 -42.37
CA SER A 652 52.28 -23.83 -42.77
C SER A 652 53.20 -23.94 -43.99
N GLN A 653 53.03 -23.06 -44.99
CA GLN A 653 53.91 -23.00 -46.17
C GLN A 653 55.34 -22.57 -45.80
N ILE A 654 55.50 -21.64 -44.85
CA ILE A 654 56.82 -21.22 -44.33
C ILE A 654 57.52 -22.41 -43.67
N ILE A 655 56.82 -23.19 -42.85
CA ILE A 655 57.38 -24.39 -42.20
C ILE A 655 57.81 -25.42 -43.25
N SER A 656 56.95 -25.69 -44.25
CA SER A 656 57.28 -26.62 -45.34
C SER A 656 58.52 -26.17 -46.13
N THR A 657 58.60 -24.89 -46.48
CA THR A 657 59.74 -24.32 -47.20
C THR A 657 61.02 -24.36 -46.35
N ALA A 658 60.92 -24.08 -45.05
CA ALA A 658 62.05 -24.17 -44.13
C ALA A 658 62.58 -25.61 -44.00
N ASN A 659 61.70 -26.60 -43.96
CA ASN A 659 62.07 -28.02 -43.98
C ASN A 659 62.78 -28.39 -45.28
N THR A 660 62.25 -27.97 -46.44
CA THR A 660 62.92 -28.21 -47.74
C THR A 660 64.31 -27.58 -47.79
N ILE A 661 64.48 -26.35 -47.29
CA ILE A 661 65.80 -25.70 -47.22
C ILE A 661 66.73 -26.47 -46.27
N PHE A 662 66.24 -26.91 -45.12
CA PHE A 662 67.01 -27.69 -44.16
C PHE A 662 67.48 -29.02 -44.77
N ASP A 663 66.58 -29.77 -45.40
CA ASP A 663 66.88 -31.04 -46.07
C ASP A 663 67.85 -30.85 -47.24
N THR A 664 67.71 -29.76 -48.01
CA THR A 664 68.64 -29.43 -49.11
C THR A 664 70.04 -29.12 -48.59
N ILE A 665 70.17 -28.37 -47.49
CA ILE A 665 71.46 -28.10 -46.85
C ILE A 665 72.07 -29.40 -46.31
N LEU A 666 71.27 -30.25 -45.68
CA LEU A 666 71.73 -31.52 -45.11
C LEU A 666 72.17 -32.51 -46.19
N ALA A 667 71.50 -32.50 -47.35
CA ALA A 667 71.88 -33.26 -48.53
C ALA A 667 73.12 -32.70 -49.25
N ALA A 668 73.39 -31.40 -49.14
CA ALA A 668 74.58 -30.76 -49.72
C ALA A 668 75.85 -30.88 -48.84
N VAL A 669 75.69 -31.23 -47.55
CA VAL A 669 76.78 -31.46 -46.59
C VAL A 669 77.13 -32.95 -46.44
N ARG A 670 76.29 -33.85 -46.98
CA ARG A 670 76.65 -35.24 -47.26
C ARG A 670 77.38 -35.36 -48.59
#